data_AF-A0A1Y3EA64-F1
#
_entry.id   AF-A0A1Y3EA64-F1
#
_cell.length_a   1.000
_cell.length_b   1.000
_cell.length_c   1.000
_cell.angle_alpha   90.00
_cell.angle_beta   90.00
_cell.angle_gamma   90.00
#
_symmetry.space_group_name_H-M   'P 1'
#
loop_
_entity.id
_entity.type
_entity.pdbx_description
1 polymer ?
#
loop_
_entity_poly.entity_id
_entity_poly.type
_entity_poly.pdbx_seq_one_letter_code
_entity_poly.pdbx_strand_id
1 'polypeptide(L)'
;MNLRKKQLKIFILFILIHPINALLPGLYCGERICYDGNVHFLIINFRILIVSVLVLNLTRNATKSEISKAYRKLAGKLHPDRQRTAEAKAKAEEQFREVAVAYETLKDEESRKNYDYMLDNPEEVYRHYWYYYRHRVTPKVDVRIVILGIILLISIIQYVSSWHKYEDAVKYMSTQAKYRLRAKEIAKERGFLSDIPKTGKKRKDKEELRQEEEAIIIAVIREFADIRGGYEKPNLSATLAGSIILLPVYIYRWLRFHVRWFWKFTIQKQEYGTEEKLHLIRKYMNMSQAQFDCINDNEKNDYLYKELWIKEKFSVWKQKKDAEEKQKMAESGQYKRMRRYLKKGMQLISTIRRRAYHTIVNSSWLAQKLANSNEKNLRILHASREGCGDYAEKHIPKSVCFDLKRSQNKNSPYNFMLPESDFFSNPFTIKVIDFLIKAFFVSDDHLVVYDSGTSAPSLELAARVWFTFRYFGHKSVSVLNGGLFNWMKEQNPITKDQPEVEKRNYTCREQRSLVVTYEEILNNLDEEDQQIIDCRAPNLFRGDTTMSSTRGKRKFEFPNHHHFLTGISGHIPGAINVPLTRLVDPDSRLILDKDKLISIFENAGVDLHKSVICSCNSGIQACGILLILSTLGKKDIKLYDGIIIDFNQPILRSAVLIVLGSWTEWSQRADPENVEVD
;
A
#
# COMPACT_ATOMS: atom_id res chain seq x y z
N MET A 1 -27.46 20.57 51.73
CA MET A 1 -26.96 20.77 53.10
C MET A 1 -27.19 19.49 53.87
N ASN A 2 -26.16 18.66 54.08
CA ASN A 2 -25.29 18.71 55.27
C ASN A 2 -26.15 18.55 56.54
N LEU A 3 -26.02 17.52 57.37
CA LEU A 3 -24.81 16.91 57.92
C LEU A 3 -25.21 15.52 58.46
N ARG A 4 -24.51 14.43 58.12
CA ARG A 4 -23.19 14.00 58.63
C ARG A 4 -23.24 13.37 60.04
N LYS A 5 -22.62 12.18 60.07
CA LYS A 5 -21.69 11.63 61.08
C LYS A 5 -22.23 10.60 62.09
N LYS A 6 -21.71 9.38 61.89
CA LYS A 6 -21.31 8.28 62.82
C LYS A 6 -22.07 7.00 62.43
N GLN A 7 -21.47 5.98 61.82
CA GLN A 7 -20.19 5.37 62.20
C GLN A 7 -19.33 4.94 61.01
N LEU A 8 -18.05 5.35 61.10
CA LEU A 8 -16.91 4.88 60.35
C LEU A 8 -16.17 3.90 61.28
N LYS A 9 -16.21 2.59 61.01
CA LYS A 9 -15.19 1.64 61.44
C LYS A 9 -15.05 0.50 60.42
N ILE A 10 -13.96 0.60 59.65
CA ILE A 10 -13.00 -0.47 59.40
C ILE A 10 -13.60 -1.75 58.78
N PHE A 11 -13.53 -1.87 57.45
CA PHE A 11 -13.14 -3.13 56.84
C PHE A 11 -12.02 -2.86 55.83
N ILE A 12 -10.83 -3.11 56.33
CA ILE A 12 -9.56 -3.20 55.62
C ILE A 12 -9.64 -4.38 54.65
N LEU A 13 -9.14 -4.15 53.43
CA LEU A 13 -8.46 -5.12 52.58
C LEU A 13 -9.27 -6.35 52.13
N PHE A 14 -9.79 -6.29 50.91
CA PHE A 14 -9.56 -7.36 49.93
C PHE A 14 -9.52 -6.71 48.55
N ILE A 15 -8.35 -6.16 48.22
CA ILE A 15 -7.88 -6.16 46.84
C ILE A 15 -7.93 -7.62 46.44
N LEU A 16 -8.82 -7.96 45.50
CA LEU A 16 -8.78 -9.25 44.81
C LEU A 16 -7.45 -9.29 44.06
N ILE A 17 -6.44 -9.81 44.75
CA ILE A 17 -5.18 -10.28 44.19
C ILE A 17 -5.57 -11.16 43.02
N HIS A 18 -5.27 -10.69 41.82
CA HIS A 18 -5.37 -11.49 40.62
C HIS A 18 -4.49 -12.72 40.83
N PRO A 19 -4.93 -13.95 40.47
CA PRO A 19 -3.98 -15.03 40.34
C PRO A 19 -3.00 -14.60 39.25
N ILE A 20 -1.76 -14.33 39.65
CA ILE A 20 -0.67 -14.08 38.72
C ILE A 20 -0.39 -15.42 38.06
N ASN A 21 -0.98 -15.65 36.89
CA ASN A 21 -0.55 -16.75 36.03
C ASN A 21 0.80 -16.33 35.41
N ALA A 22 1.89 -16.75 36.05
CA ALA A 22 3.26 -16.54 35.60
C ALA A 22 3.58 -17.23 34.26
N LEU A 23 2.72 -18.15 33.83
CA LEU A 23 2.95 -19.06 32.73
C LEU A 23 2.04 -18.65 31.57
N LEU A 24 2.66 -18.16 30.49
CA LEU A 24 1.98 -17.67 29.30
C LEU A 24 2.09 -18.71 28.18
N PRO A 25 0.99 -19.07 27.50
CA PRO A 25 1.05 -20.01 26.38
C PRO A 25 1.97 -19.46 25.28
N GLY A 26 2.94 -20.29 24.84
CA GLY A 26 3.91 -19.94 23.81
C GLY A 26 5.20 -19.26 24.29
N LEU A 27 5.32 -18.90 25.57
CA LEU A 27 6.54 -18.31 26.15
C LEU A 27 7.31 -19.37 26.97
N TYR A 28 8.60 -19.59 26.68
CA TYR A 28 9.40 -20.64 27.31
C TYR A 28 8.66 -22.01 27.31
N CYS A 29 8.40 -22.61 28.47
CA CYS A 29 7.66 -23.88 28.63
C CYS A 29 6.11 -23.74 28.63
N GLY A 30 5.57 -22.60 28.22
CA GLY A 30 4.12 -22.39 28.11
C GLY A 30 3.44 -22.35 29.47
N GLU A 31 2.31 -23.06 29.61
CA GLU A 31 1.55 -23.19 30.87
C GLU A 31 2.20 -24.15 31.88
N ARG A 32 3.39 -24.68 31.58
CA ARG A 32 4.11 -25.65 32.41
C ARG A 32 5.45 -25.12 32.88
N ILE A 33 5.89 -25.58 34.05
CA ILE A 33 7.19 -25.24 34.61
C ILE A 33 8.26 -26.21 34.04
N CYS A 34 9.38 -25.68 33.54
CA CYS A 34 10.48 -26.47 32.98
C CYS A 34 11.25 -27.32 34.04
N TYR A 35 11.15 -26.97 35.33
CA TYR A 35 11.79 -27.62 36.49
C TYR A 35 10.85 -28.57 37.26
N ASP A 36 11.40 -29.29 38.24
CA ASP A 36 10.72 -30.02 39.31
C ASP A 36 10.38 -29.07 40.47
N GLY A 37 9.17 -29.18 40.99
CA GLY A 37 8.65 -28.32 42.04
C GLY A 37 7.95 -29.15 43.12
N ASN A 38 8.52 -29.16 44.32
CA ASN A 38 7.81 -29.55 45.53
C ASN A 38 6.49 -28.78 45.62
N VAL A 39 5.38 -29.52 45.70
CA VAL A 39 4.03 -28.98 45.85
C VAL A 39 3.92 -28.30 47.21
N HIS A 40 3.97 -26.97 47.25
CA HIS A 40 3.45 -26.23 48.40
C HIS A 40 1.93 -26.28 48.32
N PHE A 41 1.31 -27.20 49.08
CA PHE A 41 -0.12 -27.29 49.25
C PHE A 41 -0.64 -26.00 49.89
N LEU A 42 -1.31 -25.16 49.11
CA LEU A 42 -2.13 -24.07 49.63
C LEU A 42 -3.59 -24.42 49.32
N ILE A 43 -4.28 -24.97 50.33
CA ILE A 43 -5.72 -25.23 50.27
C ILE A 43 -6.44 -23.89 50.30
N ILE A 44 -7.06 -23.50 49.19
CA ILE A 44 -8.03 -22.41 49.13
C ILE A 44 -9.32 -22.96 48.52
N ASN A 45 -10.41 -22.90 49.29
CA ASN A 45 -11.80 -23.15 48.88
C ASN A 45 -12.07 -24.48 48.14
N PHE A 46 -11.80 -25.61 48.80
CA PHE A 46 -12.47 -26.90 48.56
C PHE A 46 -12.62 -27.36 47.08
N ARG A 47 -11.66 -27.02 46.22
CA ARG A 47 -11.50 -27.60 44.89
C ARG A 47 -10.05 -28.01 44.68
N ILE A 48 -9.81 -29.32 44.62
CA ILE A 48 -8.54 -29.89 44.17
C ILE A 48 -8.49 -29.66 42.65
N LEU A 49 -7.72 -28.69 42.21
CA LEU A 49 -7.37 -28.50 40.81
C LEU A 49 -5.95 -29.05 40.63
N ILE A 50 -5.87 -30.29 40.13
CA ILE A 50 -4.61 -30.89 39.69
C ILE A 50 -4.26 -30.19 38.37
N VAL A 51 -3.35 -29.23 38.41
CA VAL A 51 -2.69 -28.71 37.21
C VAL A 51 -1.20 -28.73 37.48
N SER A 52 -0.49 -29.68 36.85
CA SER A 52 0.91 -29.57 36.38
C SER A 52 1.45 -30.98 36.11
N VAL A 53 1.46 -31.41 34.83
CA VAL A 53 2.28 -32.54 34.41
C VAL A 53 3.68 -32.01 34.11
N LEU A 54 4.66 -32.47 34.88
CA LEU A 54 6.06 -32.04 34.95
C LEU A 54 6.86 -32.39 33.69
N VAL A 55 7.77 -31.52 33.23
CA VAL A 55 8.47 -31.70 31.93
C VAL A 55 9.83 -32.40 32.04
N LEU A 56 10.79 -31.91 32.86
CA LEU A 56 12.15 -32.49 32.94
C LEU A 56 12.53 -33.12 34.28
N ASN A 57 11.74 -32.91 35.34
CA ASN A 57 11.94 -33.50 36.67
C ASN A 57 13.33 -33.20 37.28
N LEU A 58 13.75 -31.93 37.24
CA LEU A 58 15.03 -31.42 37.78
C LEU A 58 14.84 -30.15 38.61
N THR A 59 15.59 -29.98 39.70
CA THR A 59 15.52 -28.75 40.51
C THR A 59 16.11 -27.53 39.79
N ARG A 60 15.74 -26.31 40.22
CA ARG A 60 16.29 -25.04 39.70
C ARG A 60 17.83 -24.96 39.79
N ASN A 61 18.46 -25.74 40.66
CA ASN A 61 19.91 -25.79 40.84
C ASN A 61 20.61 -26.84 39.96
N ALA A 62 19.89 -27.52 39.05
CA ALA A 62 20.47 -28.56 38.21
C ALA A 62 21.57 -28.02 37.28
N THR A 63 22.65 -28.79 37.16
CA THR A 63 23.78 -28.47 36.29
C THR A 63 23.43 -28.71 34.81
N LYS A 64 24.17 -28.07 33.88
CA LYS A 64 23.99 -28.27 32.42
C LYS A 64 24.09 -29.76 32.01
N SER A 65 24.94 -30.52 32.71
CA SER A 65 25.11 -31.96 32.50
C SER A 65 23.88 -32.78 32.92
N GLU A 66 23.28 -32.46 34.06
CA GLU A 66 22.06 -33.11 34.57
C GLU A 66 20.86 -32.82 33.68
N ILE A 67 20.71 -31.58 33.21
CA ILE A 67 19.67 -31.16 32.25
C ILE A 67 19.78 -31.96 30.95
N SER A 68 20.99 -32.08 30.41
CA SER A 68 21.25 -32.85 29.19
C SER A 68 21.04 -34.36 29.39
N LYS A 69 21.25 -34.89 30.59
CA LYS A 69 21.03 -36.32 30.93
C LYS A 69 19.54 -36.63 31.09
N ALA A 70 18.79 -35.73 31.73
CA ALA A 70 17.34 -35.85 31.89
C ALA A 70 16.62 -35.76 30.54
N TYR A 71 16.99 -34.78 29.71
CA TYR A 71 16.48 -34.65 28.35
C TYR A 71 16.68 -35.93 27.53
N ARG A 72 17.92 -36.45 27.46
CA ARG A 72 18.21 -37.70 26.72
C ARG A 72 17.39 -38.90 27.20
N LYS A 73 17.18 -39.02 28.52
CA LYS A 73 16.38 -40.11 29.12
C LYS A 73 14.90 -39.99 28.74
N LEU A 74 14.34 -38.78 28.72
CA LEU A 74 12.94 -38.53 28.41
C LEU A 74 12.67 -38.54 26.90
N ALA A 75 13.53 -37.91 26.10
CA ALA A 75 13.51 -37.95 24.64
C ALA A 75 13.56 -39.40 24.13
N GLY A 76 14.41 -40.25 24.73
CA GLY A 76 14.46 -41.66 24.39
C GLY A 76 13.19 -42.43 24.74
N LYS A 77 12.43 -42.04 25.76
CA LYS A 77 11.15 -42.69 26.13
C LYS A 77 9.97 -42.19 25.29
N LEU A 78 9.96 -40.91 24.97
CA LEU A 78 8.89 -40.19 24.27
C LEU A 78 9.09 -40.14 22.75
N HIS A 79 10.07 -40.88 22.21
CA HIS A 79 10.30 -40.92 20.77
C HIS A 79 9.10 -41.56 20.04
N PRO A 80 8.54 -40.92 18.99
CA PRO A 80 7.38 -41.44 18.26
C PRO A 80 7.55 -42.87 17.74
N ASP A 81 8.76 -43.23 17.29
CA ASP A 81 9.06 -44.58 16.78
C ASP A 81 9.00 -45.69 17.84
N ARG A 82 9.02 -45.33 19.13
CA ARG A 82 8.89 -46.30 20.23
C ARG A 82 7.44 -46.56 20.64
N GLN A 83 6.49 -45.83 20.07
CA GLN A 83 5.06 -45.97 20.37
C GLN A 83 4.38 -46.86 19.33
N ARG A 84 3.54 -47.79 19.80
CA ARG A 84 2.92 -48.83 18.96
C ARG A 84 1.59 -48.40 18.33
N THR A 85 0.83 -47.51 18.96
CA THR A 85 -0.49 -47.07 18.49
C THR A 85 -0.45 -45.65 17.96
N ALA A 86 -1.32 -45.32 16.99
CA ALA A 86 -1.39 -43.98 16.39
C ALA A 86 -1.72 -42.89 17.43
N GLU A 87 -2.62 -43.18 18.37
CA GLU A 87 -2.94 -42.27 19.47
C GLU A 87 -1.78 -42.07 20.44
N ALA A 88 -0.99 -43.12 20.73
CA ALA A 88 0.20 -42.99 21.57
C ALA A 88 1.33 -42.24 20.87
N LYS A 89 1.44 -42.36 19.53
CA LYS A 89 2.38 -41.57 18.72
C LYS A 89 2.06 -40.09 18.79
N ALA A 90 0.80 -39.71 18.59
CA ALA A 90 0.36 -38.32 18.67
C ALA A 90 0.61 -37.70 20.06
N LYS A 91 0.29 -38.44 21.13
CA LYS A 91 0.56 -37.99 22.51
C LYS A 91 2.05 -37.88 22.83
N ALA A 92 2.86 -38.84 22.35
CA ALA A 92 4.30 -38.80 22.56
C ALA A 92 4.98 -37.66 21.79
N GLU A 93 4.50 -37.32 20.59
CA GLU A 93 4.98 -36.17 19.81
C GLU A 93 4.68 -34.83 20.50
N GLU A 94 3.49 -34.67 21.09
CA GLU A 94 3.16 -33.50 21.91
C GLU A 94 4.08 -33.39 23.13
N GLN A 95 4.25 -34.48 23.88
CA GLN A 95 5.14 -34.50 25.06
C GLN A 95 6.61 -34.32 24.69
N PHE A 96 7.04 -34.82 23.54
CA PHE A 96 8.41 -34.65 23.04
C PHE A 96 8.69 -33.18 22.70
N ARG A 97 7.74 -32.48 22.08
CA ARG A 97 7.85 -31.04 21.81
C ARG A 97 7.98 -30.23 23.11
N GLU A 98 7.17 -30.53 24.11
CA GLU A 98 7.27 -29.87 25.43
C GLU A 98 8.66 -30.07 26.08
N VAL A 99 9.18 -31.30 26.03
CA VAL A 99 10.50 -31.65 26.58
C VAL A 99 11.65 -30.98 25.81
N ALA A 100 11.52 -30.84 24.49
CA ALA A 100 12.50 -30.15 23.65
C ALA A 100 12.55 -28.65 23.96
N VAL A 101 11.38 -28.00 24.06
CA VAL A 101 11.27 -26.57 24.42
C VAL A 101 11.85 -26.29 25.82
N ALA A 102 11.59 -27.18 26.78
CA ALA A 102 12.18 -27.09 28.11
C ALA A 102 13.70 -27.23 28.09
N TYR A 103 14.23 -28.14 27.29
CA TYR A 103 15.67 -28.30 27.14
C TYR A 103 16.32 -27.07 26.51
N GLU A 104 15.74 -26.52 25.44
CA GLU A 104 16.27 -25.30 24.78
C GLU A 104 16.29 -24.10 25.72
N THR A 105 15.21 -23.91 26.49
CA THR A 105 15.10 -22.83 27.48
C THR A 105 16.18 -22.94 28.56
N LEU A 106 16.44 -24.16 29.06
CA LEU A 106 17.36 -24.38 30.17
C LEU A 106 18.83 -24.59 29.75
N LYS A 107 19.09 -24.83 28.47
CA LYS A 107 20.42 -25.09 27.91
C LYS A 107 21.28 -23.82 27.89
N ASP A 108 20.70 -22.72 27.42
CA ASP A 108 21.38 -21.42 27.33
C ASP A 108 21.32 -20.67 28.66
N GLU A 109 22.44 -20.06 29.06
CA GLU A 109 22.58 -19.48 30.40
C GLU A 109 21.83 -18.15 30.54
N GLU A 110 21.79 -17.36 29.47
CA GLU A 110 21.04 -16.11 29.45
C GLU A 110 19.53 -16.37 29.36
N SER A 111 19.12 -17.32 28.53
CA SER A 111 17.73 -17.78 28.43
C SER A 111 17.23 -18.38 29.75
N ARG A 112 18.03 -19.20 30.43
CA ARG A 112 17.73 -19.76 31.76
C ARG A 112 17.59 -18.66 32.80
N LYS A 113 18.51 -17.69 32.82
CA LYS A 113 18.44 -16.56 33.76
C LYS A 113 17.18 -15.71 33.55
N ASN A 114 16.80 -15.46 32.29
CA ASN A 114 15.57 -14.73 31.97
C ASN A 114 14.31 -15.53 32.36
N TYR A 115 14.33 -16.86 32.15
CA TYR A 115 13.26 -17.75 32.59
C TYR A 115 13.14 -17.81 34.12
N ASP A 116 14.25 -17.91 34.86
CA ASP A 116 14.27 -17.86 36.33
C ASP A 116 13.76 -16.51 36.85
N TYR A 117 14.18 -15.40 36.22
CA TYR A 117 13.68 -14.07 36.55
C TYR A 117 12.16 -13.91 36.30
N MET A 118 11.65 -14.53 35.22
CA MET A 118 10.21 -14.57 34.93
C MET A 118 9.42 -15.35 35.99
N LEU A 119 9.96 -16.48 36.46
CA LEU A 119 9.34 -17.25 37.54
C LEU A 119 9.28 -16.47 38.86
N ASP A 120 10.27 -15.60 39.11
CA ASP A 120 10.37 -14.82 40.34
C ASP A 120 9.61 -13.47 40.27
N ASN A 121 9.42 -12.89 39.08
CA ASN A 121 8.76 -11.59 38.86
C ASN A 121 7.66 -11.67 37.77
N PRO A 122 6.62 -12.49 37.96
CA PRO A 122 5.65 -12.80 36.92
C PRO A 122 4.75 -11.62 36.49
N GLU A 123 4.71 -10.54 37.26
CA GLU A 123 4.00 -9.29 36.93
C GLU A 123 4.66 -8.48 35.79
N GLU A 124 5.95 -8.69 35.51
CA GLU A 124 6.70 -7.95 34.49
C GLU A 124 6.50 -8.51 33.05
N VAL A 125 5.26 -8.81 32.67
CA VAL A 125 4.90 -9.51 31.41
C VAL A 125 5.57 -8.93 30.16
N TYR A 126 5.54 -7.60 29.99
CA TYR A 126 6.13 -6.92 28.83
C TYR A 126 7.65 -7.08 28.74
N ARG A 127 8.33 -7.14 29.89
CA ARG A 127 9.77 -7.32 29.95
C ARG A 127 10.13 -8.74 29.50
N HIS A 128 9.45 -9.75 30.03
CA HIS A 128 9.70 -11.15 29.67
C HIS A 128 9.49 -11.40 28.17
N TYR A 129 8.43 -10.81 27.62
CA TYR A 129 8.17 -10.83 26.18
C TYR A 129 9.34 -10.21 25.40
N TRP A 130 9.75 -8.99 25.77
CA TRP A 130 10.83 -8.29 25.08
C TRP A 130 12.16 -9.06 25.12
N TYR A 131 12.56 -9.60 26.27
CA TYR A 131 13.81 -10.37 26.38
C TYR A 131 13.76 -11.70 25.61
N TYR A 132 12.62 -12.39 25.63
CA TYR A 132 12.42 -13.62 24.85
C TYR A 132 12.56 -13.40 23.34
N TYR A 133 11.89 -12.37 22.79
CA TYR A 133 11.98 -12.07 21.37
C TYR A 133 13.31 -11.45 20.97
N ARG A 134 13.86 -10.53 21.77
CA ARG A 134 15.16 -9.91 21.51
C ARG A 134 16.25 -10.96 21.30
N HIS A 135 16.26 -12.03 22.09
CA HIS A 135 17.23 -13.12 21.93
C HIS A 135 17.13 -13.85 20.59
N ARG A 136 15.92 -13.92 20.01
CA ARG A 136 15.66 -14.60 18.73
C ARG A 136 15.85 -13.70 17.51
N VAL A 137 15.53 -12.40 17.63
CA VAL A 137 15.46 -11.48 16.48
C VAL A 137 16.64 -10.51 16.38
N THR A 138 17.47 -10.36 17.42
CA THR A 138 18.58 -9.39 17.36
C THR A 138 19.63 -9.85 16.34
N PRO A 139 19.96 -9.01 15.34
CA PRO A 139 20.97 -9.36 14.34
C PRO A 139 22.32 -9.57 15.01
N LYS A 140 23.04 -10.61 14.57
CA LYS A 140 24.37 -10.96 15.12
C LYS A 140 25.46 -9.94 14.78
N VAL A 141 25.21 -9.04 13.84
CA VAL A 141 26.14 -8.00 13.38
C VAL A 141 25.67 -6.62 13.81
N ASP A 142 26.61 -5.73 14.18
CA ASP A 142 26.27 -4.35 14.51
C ASP A 142 25.82 -3.60 13.24
N VAL A 143 24.56 -3.18 13.24
CA VAL A 143 23.91 -2.46 12.14
C VAL A 143 24.70 -1.20 11.74
N ARG A 144 25.43 -0.58 12.67
CA ARG A 144 26.23 0.62 12.39
C ARG A 144 27.34 0.35 11.37
N ILE A 145 27.97 -0.82 11.43
CA ILE A 145 29.04 -1.21 10.50
C ILE A 145 28.47 -1.39 9.10
N VAL A 146 27.28 -2.01 9.01
CA VAL A 146 26.57 -2.20 7.74
C VAL A 146 26.23 -0.85 7.12
N ILE A 147 25.68 0.08 7.91
CA ILE A 147 25.36 1.44 7.45
C ILE A 147 26.61 2.17 6.93
N LEU A 148 27.72 2.11 7.67
CA LEU A 148 28.99 2.73 7.24
C LEU A 148 29.51 2.13 5.94
N GLY A 149 29.43 0.80 5.78
CA GLY A 149 29.81 0.10 4.56
C GLY A 149 28.97 0.55 3.35
N ILE A 150 27.65 0.67 3.53
CA ILE A 150 26.74 1.13 2.48
C ILE A 150 27.03 2.59 2.08
N ILE A 151 27.24 3.49 3.05
CA ILE A 151 27.57 4.90 2.77
C ILE A 151 28.86 5.01 1.96
N LEU A 152 29.89 4.23 2.31
CA LEU A 152 31.17 4.21 1.61
C LEU A 152 31.02 3.66 0.19
N LEU A 153 30.27 2.57 0.02
CA LEU A 153 29.96 1.98 -1.28
C LEU A 153 29.25 2.98 -2.21
N ILE A 154 28.19 3.61 -1.73
CA ILE A 154 27.44 4.63 -2.50
C ILE A 154 28.35 5.79 -2.88
N SER A 155 29.21 6.24 -1.96
CA SER A 155 30.14 7.36 -2.21
C SER A 155 31.16 7.03 -3.29
N ILE A 156 31.68 5.79 -3.33
CA ILE A 156 32.57 5.33 -4.40
C ILE A 156 31.84 5.33 -5.75
N ILE A 157 30.62 4.77 -5.81
CA ILE A 157 29.82 4.72 -7.04
C ILE A 157 29.52 6.14 -7.54
N GLN A 158 29.16 7.07 -6.65
CA GLN A 158 28.92 8.47 -6.98
C GLN A 158 30.16 9.15 -7.55
N TYR A 159 31.33 8.92 -6.96
CA TYR A 159 32.59 9.50 -7.43
C TYR A 159 32.95 8.98 -8.83
N VAL A 160 32.87 7.66 -9.04
CA VAL A 160 33.14 7.03 -10.35
C VAL A 160 32.12 7.49 -11.41
N SER A 161 30.84 7.55 -11.06
CA SER A 161 29.79 8.05 -11.97
C SER A 161 30.03 9.51 -12.37
N SER A 162 30.44 10.35 -11.42
CA SER A 162 30.75 11.75 -11.69
C SER A 162 31.98 11.91 -12.58
N TRP A 163 32.99 11.06 -12.39
CA TRP A 163 34.16 11.01 -13.27
C TRP A 163 33.77 10.65 -14.71
N HIS A 164 32.91 9.65 -14.91
CA HIS A 164 32.43 9.28 -16.24
C HIS A 164 31.65 10.40 -16.92
N LYS A 165 30.74 11.07 -16.19
CA LYS A 165 30.00 12.22 -16.71
C LYS A 165 30.93 13.34 -17.16
N TYR A 166 31.93 13.67 -16.36
CA TYR A 166 32.93 14.68 -16.70
C TYR A 166 33.68 14.32 -18.00
N GLU A 167 34.15 13.08 -18.14
CA GLU A 167 34.83 12.63 -19.37
C GLU A 167 33.91 12.66 -20.60
N ASP A 168 32.66 12.24 -20.47
CA ASP A 168 31.67 12.31 -21.55
C ASP A 168 31.40 13.74 -22.01
N ALA A 169 31.32 14.69 -21.06
CA ALA A 169 31.16 16.10 -21.37
C ALA A 169 32.38 16.66 -22.14
N VAL A 170 33.59 16.34 -21.70
CA VAL A 170 34.84 16.74 -22.39
C VAL A 170 34.89 16.16 -23.80
N LYS A 171 34.56 14.88 -23.95
CA LYS A 171 34.50 14.20 -25.25
C LYS A 171 33.44 14.82 -26.16
N TYR A 172 32.26 15.13 -25.64
CA TYR A 172 31.23 15.82 -26.39
C TYR A 172 31.73 17.19 -26.88
N MET A 173 32.41 17.96 -26.03
CA MET A 173 33.00 19.24 -26.42
C MET A 173 34.09 19.10 -27.49
N SER A 174 34.90 18.04 -27.48
CA SER A 174 35.92 17.82 -28.52
C SER A 174 35.33 17.49 -29.90
N THR A 175 34.10 16.94 -29.95
CA THR A 175 33.37 16.69 -31.20
C THR A 175 32.74 17.97 -31.79
N GLN A 176 32.37 18.93 -30.95
CA GLN A 176 31.75 20.18 -31.38
C GLN A 176 32.77 21.12 -32.04
N ALA A 177 32.49 21.54 -33.28
CA ALA A 177 33.40 22.38 -34.07
C ALA A 177 33.80 23.69 -33.36
N LYS A 178 32.85 24.34 -32.65
CA LYS A 178 33.09 25.59 -31.93
C LYS A 178 34.20 25.48 -30.88
N TYR A 179 34.15 24.44 -30.04
CA TYR A 179 35.12 24.24 -28.97
C TYR A 179 36.46 23.73 -29.52
N ARG A 180 36.42 22.86 -30.53
CA ARG A 180 37.61 22.33 -31.19
C ARG A 180 38.44 23.42 -31.87
N LEU A 181 37.80 24.37 -32.56
CA LEU A 181 38.49 25.50 -33.20
C LEU A 181 39.16 26.39 -32.16
N ARG A 182 38.43 26.77 -31.11
CA ARG A 182 38.96 27.58 -30.01
C ARG A 182 40.12 26.89 -29.28
N ALA A 183 40.01 25.58 -29.06
CA ALA A 183 41.09 24.78 -28.47
C ALA A 183 42.36 24.79 -29.33
N LYS A 184 42.21 24.71 -30.67
CA LYS A 184 43.33 24.79 -31.61
C LYS A 184 43.98 26.17 -31.63
N GLU A 185 43.21 27.24 -31.56
CA GLU A 185 43.72 28.62 -31.48
C GLU A 185 44.58 28.81 -30.23
N ILE A 186 44.05 28.43 -29.05
CA ILE A 186 44.78 28.50 -27.77
C ILE A 186 46.03 27.62 -27.80
N ALA A 187 45.94 26.42 -28.38
CA ALA A 187 47.09 25.53 -28.52
C ALA A 187 48.18 26.12 -29.44
N LYS A 188 47.80 26.86 -30.49
CA LYS A 188 48.73 27.58 -31.37
C LYS A 188 49.37 28.78 -30.66
N GLU A 189 48.57 29.58 -29.95
CA GLU A 189 49.06 30.71 -29.14
C GLU A 189 50.11 30.28 -28.11
N ARG A 190 49.90 29.12 -27.50
CA ARG A 190 50.81 28.53 -26.50
C ARG A 190 51.97 27.73 -27.10
N GLY A 191 52.06 27.64 -28.43
CA GLY A 191 53.14 26.93 -29.15
C GLY A 191 53.06 25.40 -29.10
N PHE A 192 51.93 24.82 -28.67
CA PHE A 192 51.69 23.37 -28.67
C PHE A 192 51.38 22.82 -30.07
N LEU A 193 50.82 23.64 -30.96
CA LEU A 193 50.55 23.33 -32.36
C LEU A 193 51.27 24.33 -33.27
N SER A 194 51.94 23.85 -34.31
CA SER A 194 52.64 24.67 -35.32
C SER A 194 52.20 24.29 -36.73
N ASP A 195 51.92 25.28 -37.58
CA ASP A 195 51.60 25.04 -39.00
C ASP A 195 52.84 24.68 -39.84
N ILE A 196 54.05 24.91 -39.30
CA ILE A 196 55.33 24.62 -39.95
C ILE A 196 55.81 23.23 -39.49
N PRO A 197 56.13 22.29 -40.41
CA PRO A 197 56.64 20.98 -40.03
C PRO A 197 58.00 21.13 -39.32
N LYS A 198 58.13 20.57 -38.11
CA LYS A 198 59.38 20.55 -37.35
C LYS A 198 60.43 19.76 -38.13
N THR A 199 61.35 20.45 -38.79
CA THR A 199 62.51 19.86 -39.46
C THR A 199 63.44 19.27 -38.40
N GLY A 200 63.62 17.94 -38.41
CA GLY A 200 64.70 17.26 -37.68
C GLY A 200 64.33 16.27 -36.57
N LYS A 201 63.05 15.95 -36.32
CA LYS A 201 62.68 14.81 -35.44
C LYS A 201 62.11 13.65 -36.24
N LYS A 202 62.45 12.41 -35.84
CA LYS A 202 61.98 11.12 -36.38
C LYS A 202 60.55 11.25 -36.92
N ARG A 203 60.31 10.85 -38.18
CA ARG A 203 58.97 10.71 -38.78
C ARG A 203 58.13 9.81 -37.87
N LYS A 204 57.31 10.40 -37.00
CA LYS A 204 56.27 9.69 -36.26
C LYS A 204 55.19 9.24 -37.25
N ASP A 205 54.50 8.16 -36.92
CA ASP A 205 53.44 7.65 -37.78
C ASP A 205 52.27 8.63 -37.82
N LYS A 206 51.53 8.67 -38.93
CA LYS A 206 50.45 9.66 -39.17
C LYS A 206 49.34 9.55 -38.13
N GLU A 207 49.12 8.35 -37.60
CA GLU A 207 48.10 8.08 -36.60
C GLU A 207 48.55 8.52 -35.19
N GLU A 208 49.82 8.34 -34.84
CA GLU A 208 50.38 8.85 -33.58
C GLU A 208 50.31 10.38 -33.51
N LEU A 209 50.59 11.06 -34.63
CA LEU A 209 50.48 12.52 -34.72
C LEU A 209 49.03 13.00 -34.50
N ARG A 210 48.03 12.28 -35.01
CA ARG A 210 46.61 12.60 -34.78
C ARG A 210 46.19 12.41 -33.33
N GLN A 211 46.67 11.34 -32.69
CA GLN A 211 46.41 11.09 -31.28
C GLN A 211 47.07 12.14 -30.38
N GLU A 212 48.28 12.59 -30.72
CA GLU A 212 48.97 13.68 -30.01
C GLU A 212 48.21 15.01 -30.16
N GLU A 213 47.78 15.35 -31.38
CA GLU A 213 46.94 16.53 -31.61
C GLU A 213 45.61 16.46 -30.85
N GLU A 214 44.96 15.30 -30.85
CA GLU A 214 43.70 15.09 -30.14
C GLU A 214 43.87 15.16 -28.62
N ALA A 215 44.96 14.60 -28.08
CA ALA A 215 45.30 14.70 -26.66
C ALA A 215 45.57 16.15 -26.24
N ILE A 216 46.29 16.92 -27.07
CA ILE A 216 46.53 18.36 -26.84
C ILE A 216 45.20 19.12 -26.86
N ILE A 217 44.32 18.85 -27.83
CA ILE A 217 43.00 19.50 -27.92
C ILE A 217 42.17 19.18 -26.67
N ILE A 218 42.12 17.93 -26.23
CA ILE A 218 41.39 17.52 -25.02
C ILE A 218 41.98 18.19 -23.77
N ALA A 219 43.31 18.25 -23.65
CA ALA A 219 43.98 18.92 -22.53
C ALA A 219 43.64 20.42 -22.47
N VAL A 220 43.65 21.09 -23.62
CA VAL A 220 43.29 22.51 -23.71
C VAL A 220 41.80 22.70 -23.38
N ILE A 221 40.90 21.86 -23.90
CA ILE A 221 39.47 21.89 -23.55
C ILE A 221 39.25 21.75 -22.05
N ARG A 222 39.94 20.83 -21.38
CA ARG A 222 39.83 20.67 -19.91
C ARG A 222 40.22 21.92 -19.13
N GLU A 223 41.05 22.79 -19.70
CA GLU A 223 41.55 23.99 -19.02
C GLU A 223 40.64 25.21 -19.24
N PHE A 224 40.13 25.42 -20.46
CA PHE A 224 39.29 26.59 -20.75
C PHE A 224 37.78 26.31 -20.68
N ALA A 225 37.33 25.06 -20.78
CA ALA A 225 35.92 24.73 -20.67
C ALA A 225 35.51 24.79 -19.20
N ASP A 226 34.79 25.85 -18.83
CA ASP A 226 34.15 25.99 -17.53
C ASP A 226 32.92 25.07 -17.47
N ILE A 227 33.16 23.78 -17.20
CA ILE A 227 32.13 22.74 -17.12
C ILE A 227 31.45 22.85 -15.75
N ARG A 228 30.25 23.45 -15.72
CA ARG A 228 29.49 23.66 -14.49
C ARG A 228 28.37 22.64 -14.31
N GLY A 229 27.95 22.43 -13.06
CA GLY A 229 26.78 21.62 -12.71
C GLY A 229 27.08 20.12 -12.62
N GLY A 230 26.16 19.26 -13.06
CA GLY A 230 26.25 17.80 -12.90
C GLY A 230 27.36 17.10 -13.70
N TYR A 231 28.16 17.86 -14.45
CA TYR A 231 29.30 17.41 -15.25
C TYR A 231 30.62 18.03 -14.80
N GLU A 232 30.64 18.71 -13.64
CA GLU A 232 31.85 19.27 -13.07
C GLU A 232 32.87 18.17 -12.72
N LYS A 233 34.14 18.56 -12.61
CA LYS A 233 35.19 17.68 -12.12
C LYS A 233 34.80 17.09 -10.75
N PRO A 234 34.94 15.78 -10.56
CA PRO A 234 34.48 15.12 -9.33
C PRO A 234 35.26 15.61 -8.11
N ASN A 235 34.50 15.97 -7.07
CA ASN A 235 34.99 16.44 -5.79
C ASN A 235 34.55 15.50 -4.68
N LEU A 236 35.46 15.18 -3.74
CA LEU A 236 35.12 14.29 -2.61
C LEU A 236 34.03 14.88 -1.71
N SER A 237 33.98 16.20 -1.57
CA SER A 237 32.95 16.93 -0.82
C SER A 237 31.55 16.78 -1.41
N ALA A 238 31.43 16.43 -2.70
CA ALA A 238 30.16 16.22 -3.39
C ALA A 238 29.61 14.79 -3.25
N THR A 239 30.41 13.86 -2.72
CA THR A 239 29.94 12.50 -2.40
C THR A 239 29.07 12.49 -1.15
N LEU A 240 28.28 11.42 -0.95
CA LEU A 240 27.45 11.25 0.23
C LEU A 240 28.28 11.30 1.52
N ALA A 241 29.38 10.56 1.60
CA ALA A 241 30.28 10.57 2.75
C ALA A 241 30.87 11.98 2.98
N GLY A 242 31.36 12.64 1.93
CA GLY A 242 31.88 14.01 2.03
C GLY A 242 30.83 15.01 2.50
N SER A 243 29.59 14.85 2.03
CA SER A 243 28.45 15.68 2.42
C SER A 243 28.08 15.49 3.89
N ILE A 244 28.13 14.25 4.40
CA ILE A 244 27.88 13.95 5.82
C ILE A 244 28.97 14.57 6.71
N ILE A 245 30.24 14.48 6.31
CA ILE A 245 31.36 15.05 7.07
C ILE A 245 31.27 16.58 7.12
N LEU A 246 30.86 17.22 6.02
CA LEU A 246 30.71 18.68 5.93
C LEU A 246 29.34 19.18 6.40
N LEU A 247 28.40 18.28 6.72
CA LEU A 247 27.05 18.62 7.14
C LEU A 247 27.03 19.62 8.31
N PRO A 248 27.86 19.49 9.37
CA PRO A 248 27.88 20.47 10.46
C PRO A 248 28.27 21.88 9.98
N VAL A 249 29.20 21.98 9.04
CA VAL A 249 29.64 23.26 8.46
C VAL A 249 28.53 23.87 7.61
N TYR A 250 27.83 23.07 6.82
CA TYR A 250 26.67 23.53 6.03
C TYR A 250 25.52 24.00 6.91
N ILE A 251 25.21 23.26 7.98
CA ILE A 251 24.19 23.65 8.98
C ILE A 251 24.58 24.98 9.62
N TYR A 252 25.84 25.15 10.05
CA TYR A 252 26.29 26.40 10.64
C TYR A 252 26.20 27.58 9.67
N ARG A 253 26.66 27.42 8.42
CA ARG A 253 26.55 28.46 7.38
C ARG A 253 25.10 28.83 7.10
N TRP A 254 24.22 27.83 6.99
CA TRP A 254 22.79 28.02 6.78
C TRP A 254 22.13 28.76 7.94
N LEU A 255 22.40 28.35 9.19
CA LEU A 255 21.89 29.01 10.40
C LEU A 255 22.37 30.45 10.47
N ARG A 256 23.68 30.70 10.29
CA ARG A 256 24.25 32.04 10.28
C ARG A 256 23.60 32.94 9.22
N PHE A 257 23.38 32.41 8.02
CA PHE A 257 22.70 33.15 6.95
C PHE A 257 21.27 33.54 7.34
N HIS A 258 20.48 32.59 7.84
CA HIS A 258 19.07 32.83 8.21
C HIS A 258 18.93 33.75 9.42
N VAL A 259 19.76 33.56 10.44
CA VAL A 259 19.80 34.44 11.63
C VAL A 259 20.18 35.86 11.23
N ARG A 260 21.24 36.03 10.41
CA ARG A 260 21.63 37.35 9.89
C ARG A 260 20.52 37.96 9.04
N TRP A 261 19.88 37.19 8.17
CA TRP A 261 18.78 37.65 7.31
C TRP A 261 17.59 38.13 8.14
N PHE A 262 17.15 37.32 9.10
CA PHE A 262 16.05 37.65 10.00
C PHE A 262 16.36 38.93 10.79
N TRP A 263 17.56 39.05 11.35
CA TRP A 263 17.97 40.23 12.09
C TRP A 263 17.98 41.50 11.22
N LYS A 264 18.66 41.47 10.07
CA LYS A 264 18.82 42.65 9.20
C LYS A 264 17.52 43.10 8.53
N PHE A 265 16.74 42.16 7.99
CA PHE A 265 15.61 42.49 7.12
C PHE A 265 14.26 42.39 7.82
N THR A 266 14.11 41.53 8.82
CA THR A 266 12.84 41.39 9.57
C THR A 266 12.79 42.34 10.77
N ILE A 267 13.87 42.41 11.56
CA ILE A 267 13.92 43.27 12.76
C ILE A 267 14.37 44.69 12.41
N GLN A 268 15.55 44.84 11.77
CA GLN A 268 16.11 46.16 11.47
C GLN A 268 15.52 46.84 10.23
N LYS A 269 14.72 46.12 9.42
CA LYS A 269 14.08 46.61 8.19
C LYS A 269 15.04 47.36 7.24
N GLN A 270 16.28 46.89 7.11
CA GLN A 270 17.24 47.46 6.17
C GLN A 270 16.79 47.24 4.72
N GLU A 271 17.19 48.15 3.82
CA GLU A 271 16.97 47.95 2.38
C GLU A 271 17.83 46.81 1.84
N TYR A 272 17.31 46.07 0.86
CA TYR A 272 18.03 44.94 0.26
C TYR A 272 19.20 45.45 -0.61
N GLY A 273 20.39 44.94 -0.33
CA GLY A 273 21.55 45.10 -1.20
C GLY A 273 21.42 44.29 -2.51
N THR A 274 22.38 44.46 -3.41
CA THR A 274 22.38 43.80 -4.72
C THR A 274 22.43 42.28 -4.60
N GLU A 275 23.23 41.75 -3.68
CA GLU A 275 23.35 40.30 -3.45
C GLU A 275 22.05 39.70 -2.90
N GLU A 276 21.39 40.39 -1.97
CA GLU A 276 20.14 39.94 -1.39
C GLU A 276 18.98 40.00 -2.40
N LYS A 277 18.96 41.01 -3.27
CA LYS A 277 18.03 41.09 -4.41
C LYS A 277 18.21 39.91 -5.36
N LEU A 278 19.46 39.60 -5.74
CA LEU A 278 19.76 38.44 -6.59
C LEU A 278 19.37 37.11 -5.92
N HIS A 279 19.58 36.98 -4.60
CA HIS A 279 19.14 35.80 -3.85
C HIS A 279 17.62 35.60 -3.90
N LEU A 280 16.84 36.67 -3.76
CA LEU A 280 15.38 36.62 -3.87
C LEU A 280 14.92 36.26 -5.29
N ILE A 281 15.55 36.84 -6.31
CA ILE A 281 15.27 36.51 -7.72
C ILE A 281 15.50 35.01 -7.97
N ARG A 282 16.66 34.49 -7.56
CA ARG A 282 16.98 33.06 -7.66
C ARG A 282 15.95 32.19 -6.94
N LYS A 283 15.54 32.59 -5.74
CA LYS A 283 14.53 31.88 -4.93
C LYS A 283 13.18 31.83 -5.65
N TYR A 284 12.75 32.92 -6.27
CA TYR A 284 11.48 32.96 -7.01
C TYR A 284 11.54 32.19 -8.33
N MET A 285 12.70 32.16 -8.98
CA MET A 285 12.93 31.33 -10.18
C MET A 285 13.03 29.83 -9.88
N ASN A 286 13.11 29.45 -8.60
CA ASN A 286 13.27 28.06 -8.16
C ASN A 286 14.51 27.36 -8.78
N MET A 287 15.63 28.07 -8.83
CA MET A 287 16.89 27.59 -9.41
C MET A 287 17.94 27.28 -8.35
N SER A 288 18.76 26.26 -8.59
CA SER A 288 19.95 26.00 -7.78
C SER A 288 20.97 27.14 -7.94
N GLN A 289 21.88 27.29 -6.98
CA GLN A 289 22.93 28.32 -7.05
C GLN A 289 23.77 28.15 -8.33
N ALA A 290 24.20 26.92 -8.63
CA ALA A 290 24.96 26.61 -9.83
C ALA A 290 24.22 26.96 -11.13
N GLN A 291 22.91 26.66 -11.22
CA GLN A 291 22.10 27.02 -12.39
C GLN A 291 21.99 28.54 -12.57
N PHE A 292 21.84 29.27 -11.46
CA PHE A 292 21.74 30.72 -11.48
C PHE A 292 23.08 31.38 -11.82
N ASP A 293 24.20 30.79 -11.38
CA ASP A 293 25.55 31.29 -11.68
C ASP A 293 25.90 31.13 -13.16
N CYS A 294 25.32 30.15 -13.85
CA CYS A 294 25.43 29.98 -15.31
C CYS A 294 24.73 31.07 -16.13
N ILE A 295 23.85 31.87 -15.53
CA ILE A 295 23.18 32.99 -16.19
C ILE A 295 24.20 34.12 -16.41
N ASN A 296 24.21 34.72 -17.61
CA ASN A 296 25.10 35.82 -17.94
C ASN A 296 24.85 37.04 -17.04
N ASP A 297 25.91 37.76 -16.67
CA ASP A 297 25.80 38.91 -15.76
C ASP A 297 24.94 40.05 -16.35
N ASN A 298 24.91 40.20 -17.68
CA ASN A 298 24.02 41.13 -18.36
C ASN A 298 22.53 40.80 -18.14
N GLU A 299 22.18 39.51 -18.13
CA GLU A 299 20.80 39.09 -17.85
C GLU A 299 20.45 39.25 -16.37
N LYS A 300 21.40 38.98 -15.46
CA LYS A 300 21.21 39.25 -14.02
C LYS A 300 20.98 40.74 -13.76
N ASN A 301 21.68 41.62 -14.47
CA ASN A 301 21.47 43.07 -14.40
C ASN A 301 20.09 43.48 -14.94
N ASP A 302 19.60 42.85 -16.01
CA ASP A 302 18.24 43.06 -16.51
C ASP A 302 17.17 42.62 -15.49
N TYR A 303 17.40 41.53 -14.75
CA TYR A 303 16.50 41.10 -13.67
C TYR A 303 16.46 42.10 -12.51
N LEU A 304 17.60 42.71 -12.20
CA LEU A 304 17.67 43.79 -11.21
C LEU A 304 16.96 45.05 -11.73
N TYR A 305 17.17 45.45 -12.97
CA TYR A 305 16.49 46.59 -13.56
C TYR A 305 14.96 46.44 -13.57
N LYS A 306 14.48 45.21 -13.81
CA LYS A 306 13.04 44.87 -13.78
C LYS A 306 12.47 44.68 -12.38
N GLU A 307 13.29 44.83 -11.35
CA GLU A 307 12.93 44.67 -9.94
C GLU A 307 12.28 43.32 -9.62
N LEU A 308 12.78 42.24 -10.24
CA LEU A 308 12.22 40.90 -10.10
C LEU A 308 12.38 40.30 -8.69
N TRP A 309 13.06 40.98 -7.76
CA TRP A 309 13.07 40.61 -6.34
C TRP A 309 11.75 40.96 -5.63
N ILE A 310 10.85 41.70 -6.28
CA ILE A 310 9.48 41.95 -5.82
C ILE A 310 8.58 40.84 -6.40
N LYS A 311 7.95 40.06 -5.52
CA LYS A 311 7.20 38.84 -5.89
C LYS A 311 6.07 39.10 -6.90
N GLU A 312 5.39 40.23 -6.78
CA GLU A 312 4.30 40.63 -7.69
C GLU A 312 4.81 40.90 -9.10
N LYS A 313 5.88 41.70 -9.23
CA LYS A 313 6.54 41.98 -10.51
C LYS A 313 7.10 40.71 -11.14
N PHE A 314 7.70 39.85 -10.33
CA PHE A 314 8.18 38.54 -10.77
C PHE A 314 7.04 37.67 -11.34
N SER A 315 5.90 37.59 -10.66
CA SER A 315 4.76 36.77 -11.11
C SER A 315 4.24 37.22 -12.46
N VAL A 316 4.06 38.54 -12.65
CA VAL A 316 3.63 39.12 -13.94
C VAL A 316 4.65 38.85 -15.04
N TRP A 317 5.95 39.07 -14.75
CA TRP A 317 7.02 38.79 -15.70
C TRP A 317 7.08 37.31 -16.07
N LYS A 318 6.92 36.40 -15.10
CA LYS A 318 6.96 34.96 -15.30
C LYS A 318 5.79 34.48 -16.17
N GLN A 319 4.58 34.97 -15.91
CA GLN A 319 3.42 34.68 -16.76
C GLN A 319 3.62 35.15 -18.20
N LYS A 320 4.18 36.35 -18.38
CA LYS A 320 4.50 36.87 -19.73
C LYS A 320 5.54 36.00 -20.44
N LYS A 321 6.60 35.61 -19.74
CA LYS A 321 7.64 34.75 -20.30
C LYS A 321 7.15 33.35 -20.65
N ASP A 322 6.38 32.73 -19.77
CA ASP A 322 5.80 31.41 -20.01
C ASP A 322 4.79 31.46 -21.17
N ALA A 323 4.07 32.57 -21.35
CA ALA A 323 3.20 32.78 -22.51
C ALA A 323 3.99 32.94 -23.83
N GLU A 324 5.08 33.72 -23.83
CA GLU A 324 5.99 33.88 -24.97
C GLU A 324 6.60 32.52 -25.38
N GLU A 325 7.07 31.72 -24.41
CA GLU A 325 7.60 30.39 -24.65
C GLU A 325 6.54 29.43 -25.18
N LYS A 326 5.33 29.45 -24.60
CA LYS A 326 4.20 28.65 -25.06
C LYS A 326 3.80 29.01 -26.50
N GLN A 327 3.88 30.28 -26.87
CA GLN A 327 3.63 30.73 -28.24
C GLN A 327 4.72 30.22 -29.20
N LYS A 328 6.00 30.40 -28.86
CA LYS A 328 7.13 29.85 -29.65
C LYS A 328 7.03 28.34 -29.81
N MET A 329 6.67 27.63 -28.74
CA MET A 329 6.45 26.19 -28.76
C MET A 329 5.28 25.84 -29.69
N ALA A 330 4.16 26.56 -29.62
CA ALA A 330 3.01 26.36 -30.49
C ALA A 330 3.31 26.62 -31.97
N GLU A 331 4.21 27.55 -32.26
CA GLU A 331 4.67 27.87 -33.62
C GLU A 331 5.65 26.84 -34.17
N SER A 332 6.38 26.13 -33.29
CA SER A 332 7.36 25.11 -33.67
C SER A 332 6.77 23.97 -34.51
N GLY A 333 7.48 23.57 -35.56
CA GLY A 333 7.06 22.50 -36.46
C GLY A 333 6.91 21.15 -35.76
N GLN A 334 7.75 20.87 -34.75
CA GLN A 334 7.73 19.65 -33.95
C GLN A 334 6.46 19.56 -33.09
N TYR A 335 6.08 20.65 -32.40
CA TYR A 335 4.85 20.69 -31.62
C TYR A 335 3.60 20.62 -32.50
N LYS A 336 3.59 21.29 -33.66
CA LYS A 336 2.48 21.18 -34.64
C LYS A 336 2.33 19.75 -35.20
N ARG A 337 3.41 18.99 -35.35
CA ARG A 337 3.36 17.56 -35.73
C ARG A 337 2.81 16.71 -34.57
N MET A 338 3.34 16.90 -33.35
CA MET A 338 2.87 16.20 -32.15
C MET A 338 1.37 16.44 -31.89
N ARG A 339 0.91 17.68 -32.01
CA ARG A 339 -0.50 18.07 -31.83
C ARG A 339 -1.43 17.40 -32.86
N ARG A 340 -0.98 17.21 -34.10
CA ARG A 340 -1.73 16.47 -35.13
C ARG A 340 -1.83 14.98 -34.82
N TYR A 341 -0.74 14.37 -34.37
CA TYR A 341 -0.72 12.99 -33.92
C TYR A 341 -1.68 12.76 -32.74
N LEU A 342 -1.62 13.63 -31.73
CA LEU A 342 -2.52 13.60 -30.57
C LEU A 342 -3.98 13.80 -30.97
N LYS A 343 -4.29 14.76 -31.87
CA LYS A 343 -5.67 14.93 -32.39
C LYS A 343 -6.18 13.69 -33.10
N LYS A 344 -5.35 13.03 -33.92
CA LYS A 344 -5.73 11.81 -34.64
C LYS A 344 -5.98 10.65 -33.67
N GLY A 345 -5.17 10.52 -32.62
CA GLY A 345 -5.41 9.60 -31.51
C GLY A 345 -6.67 9.93 -30.71
N MET A 346 -6.94 11.21 -30.46
CA MET A 346 -8.14 11.68 -29.73
C MET A 346 -9.43 11.47 -30.53
N GLN A 347 -9.36 11.62 -31.87
CA GLN A 347 -10.47 11.34 -32.77
C GLN A 347 -10.80 9.84 -32.79
N LEU A 348 -9.78 8.98 -32.86
CA LEU A 348 -9.94 7.52 -32.76
C LEU A 348 -10.54 7.11 -31.40
N ILE A 349 -10.08 7.72 -30.31
CA ILE A 349 -10.64 7.53 -28.96
C ILE A 349 -12.09 8.01 -28.88
N SER A 350 -12.44 9.14 -29.52
CA SER A 350 -13.81 9.67 -29.52
C SER A 350 -14.81 8.80 -30.29
N THR A 351 -14.37 8.17 -31.39
CA THR A 351 -15.20 7.24 -32.19
C THR A 351 -15.39 5.91 -31.47
N ILE A 352 -14.39 5.44 -30.73
CA ILE A 352 -14.50 4.28 -29.82
C ILE A 352 -15.42 4.60 -28.62
N ARG A 353 -15.39 5.85 -28.12
CA ARG A 353 -16.23 6.32 -26.99
C ARG A 353 -17.72 6.40 -27.32
N ARG A 354 -18.12 6.60 -28.59
CA ARG A 354 -19.53 6.73 -28.99
C ARG A 354 -20.37 5.45 -28.80
N ARG A 355 -19.76 4.29 -28.54
CA ARG A 355 -20.44 3.03 -28.16
C ARG A 355 -20.12 2.55 -26.74
N ALA A 356 -19.35 3.31 -25.96
CA ALA A 356 -18.98 2.94 -24.60
C ALA A 356 -19.94 3.59 -23.59
N TYR A 357 -20.78 2.78 -22.96
CA TYR A 357 -21.62 3.23 -21.84
C TYR A 357 -20.76 3.82 -20.72
N HIS A 358 -21.22 4.91 -20.10
CA HIS A 358 -20.53 5.51 -18.97
C HIS A 358 -20.60 4.56 -17.76
N THR A 359 -19.46 4.25 -17.13
CA THR A 359 -19.41 3.39 -15.93
C THR A 359 -20.27 3.91 -14.78
N ILE A 360 -20.44 5.23 -14.68
CA ILE A 360 -21.28 5.91 -13.70
C ILE A 360 -22.30 6.80 -14.41
N VAL A 361 -23.54 6.82 -13.90
CA VAL A 361 -24.60 7.74 -14.32
C VAL A 361 -25.09 8.56 -13.12
N ASN A 362 -25.56 9.78 -13.38
CA ASN A 362 -26.13 10.64 -12.34
C ASN A 362 -27.65 10.46 -12.28
N SER A 363 -28.23 10.80 -11.13
CA SER A 363 -29.68 10.82 -10.86
C SER A 363 -30.46 11.66 -11.86
N SER A 364 -29.99 12.87 -12.19
CA SER A 364 -30.63 13.72 -13.20
C SER A 364 -30.73 13.05 -14.58
N TRP A 365 -29.70 12.31 -15.00
CA TRP A 365 -29.71 11.56 -16.25
C TRP A 365 -30.73 10.42 -16.22
N LEU A 366 -30.76 9.65 -15.12
CA LEU A 366 -31.69 8.53 -14.98
C LEU A 366 -33.15 9.02 -14.89
N ALA A 367 -33.41 10.13 -14.21
CA ALA A 367 -34.73 10.76 -14.14
C ALA A 367 -35.24 11.21 -15.52
N GLN A 368 -34.38 11.86 -16.32
CA GLN A 368 -34.72 12.23 -17.71
C GLN A 368 -35.02 11.00 -18.58
N LYS A 369 -34.26 9.92 -18.40
CA LYS A 369 -34.48 8.67 -19.14
C LYS A 369 -35.77 7.97 -18.74
N LEU A 370 -36.13 8.00 -17.45
CA LEU A 370 -37.40 7.46 -16.96
C LEU A 370 -38.61 8.26 -17.44
N ALA A 371 -38.47 9.58 -17.61
CA ALA A 371 -39.52 10.44 -18.14
C ALA A 371 -39.80 10.20 -19.64
N ASN A 372 -38.81 9.73 -20.40
CA ASN A 372 -38.96 9.41 -21.82
C ASN A 372 -39.54 7.99 -22.00
N SER A 373 -40.81 7.89 -22.40
CA SER A 373 -41.54 6.63 -22.58
C SER A 373 -41.03 5.71 -23.71
N ASN A 374 -40.11 6.19 -24.56
CA ASN A 374 -39.60 5.46 -25.72
C ASN A 374 -38.35 4.61 -25.46
N GLU A 375 -37.77 4.66 -24.24
CA GLU A 375 -36.52 3.95 -23.92
C GLU A 375 -36.79 2.48 -23.52
N LYS A 376 -36.88 1.58 -24.52
CA LYS A 376 -37.20 0.15 -24.28
C LYS A 376 -36.04 -0.70 -23.74
N ASN A 377 -34.81 -0.23 -23.88
CA ASN A 377 -33.59 -1.00 -23.60
C ASN A 377 -32.90 -0.61 -22.28
N LEU A 378 -33.54 0.20 -21.44
CA LEU A 378 -33.02 0.57 -20.12
C LEU A 378 -33.60 -0.36 -19.05
N ARG A 379 -32.76 -0.86 -18.16
CA ARG A 379 -33.14 -1.68 -17.01
C ARG A 379 -32.47 -1.16 -15.75
N ILE A 380 -33.21 -1.18 -14.64
CA ILE A 380 -32.74 -0.63 -13.37
C ILE A 380 -32.72 -1.76 -12.33
N LEU A 381 -31.61 -1.92 -11.60
CA LEU A 381 -31.47 -2.90 -10.54
C LEU A 381 -31.19 -2.23 -9.20
N HIS A 382 -31.91 -2.66 -8.18
CA HIS A 382 -31.61 -2.39 -6.79
C HIS A 382 -30.74 -3.52 -6.22
N ALA A 383 -29.50 -3.23 -5.88
CA ALA A 383 -28.60 -4.19 -5.25
C ALA A 383 -28.88 -4.28 -3.74
N SER A 384 -29.38 -5.44 -3.31
CA SER A 384 -29.59 -5.77 -1.90
C SER A 384 -28.60 -6.84 -1.46
N ARG A 385 -28.11 -6.72 -0.23
CA ARG A 385 -27.22 -7.74 0.36
C ARG A 385 -27.97 -9.05 0.61
N GLU A 386 -29.16 -8.97 1.19
CA GLU A 386 -30.02 -10.12 1.52
C GLU A 386 -31.47 -9.66 1.67
N GLY A 387 -32.41 -10.42 1.10
CA GLY A 387 -33.84 -10.34 1.44
C GLY A 387 -34.63 -9.19 0.84
N CYS A 388 -34.01 -8.22 0.17
CA CYS A 388 -34.68 -7.13 -0.57
C CYS A 388 -35.67 -6.30 0.29
N GLY A 389 -35.49 -6.27 1.61
CA GLY A 389 -36.41 -5.58 2.52
C GLY A 389 -36.43 -4.07 2.30
N ASP A 390 -35.26 -3.46 2.06
CA ASP A 390 -35.11 -2.04 1.77
C ASP A 390 -35.79 -1.63 0.45
N TYR A 391 -35.72 -2.47 -0.57
CA TYR A 391 -36.43 -2.30 -1.84
C TYR A 391 -37.95 -2.35 -1.67
N ALA A 392 -38.47 -3.25 -0.84
CA ALA A 392 -39.91 -3.38 -0.62
C ALA A 392 -40.54 -2.13 0.04
N GLU A 393 -39.76 -1.39 0.83
CA GLU A 393 -40.21 -0.13 1.43
C GLU A 393 -40.24 1.02 0.42
N LYS A 394 -39.21 1.15 -0.41
CA LYS A 394 -39.06 2.22 -1.39
C LYS A 394 -37.99 1.88 -2.41
N HIS A 395 -38.29 2.14 -3.68
CA HIS A 395 -37.34 1.92 -4.77
C HIS A 395 -37.58 2.87 -5.95
N ILE A 396 -36.61 2.91 -6.86
CA ILE A 396 -36.72 3.71 -8.09
C ILE A 396 -37.77 3.06 -9.00
N PRO A 397 -38.69 3.82 -9.64
CA PRO A 397 -39.68 3.26 -10.55
C PRO A 397 -39.06 2.37 -11.64
N LYS A 398 -39.71 1.25 -11.95
CA LYS A 398 -39.26 0.21 -12.90
C LYS A 398 -37.99 -0.55 -12.49
N SER A 399 -37.46 -0.34 -11.29
CA SER A 399 -36.32 -1.12 -10.80
C SER A 399 -36.73 -2.48 -10.30
N VAL A 400 -35.78 -3.43 -10.27
CA VAL A 400 -35.98 -4.80 -9.80
C VAL A 400 -34.92 -5.10 -8.74
N CYS A 401 -35.29 -5.77 -7.65
CA CYS A 401 -34.33 -6.12 -6.62
C CYS A 401 -33.43 -7.29 -7.01
N PHE A 402 -32.12 -7.09 -6.97
CA PHE A 402 -31.07 -8.09 -7.09
C PHE A 402 -30.55 -8.47 -5.70
N ASP A 403 -30.80 -9.70 -5.27
CA ASP A 403 -30.31 -10.24 -3.98
C ASP A 403 -28.96 -10.94 -4.19
N LEU A 404 -27.89 -10.35 -3.64
CA LEU A 404 -26.52 -10.88 -3.72
C LEU A 404 -26.36 -12.22 -3.01
N LYS A 405 -26.93 -12.40 -1.81
CA LYS A 405 -26.84 -13.66 -1.05
C LYS A 405 -27.57 -14.79 -1.76
N ARG A 406 -28.70 -14.50 -2.40
CA ARG A 406 -29.40 -15.48 -3.23
C ARG A 406 -28.61 -15.84 -4.50
N SER A 407 -27.77 -14.93 -4.98
CA SER A 407 -27.03 -15.00 -6.25
C SER A 407 -25.58 -15.50 -6.14
N GLN A 408 -25.14 -15.90 -4.95
CA GLN A 408 -23.78 -16.39 -4.69
C GLN A 408 -23.58 -17.87 -5.07
N ASN A 409 -22.31 -18.29 -5.20
CA ASN A 409 -21.96 -19.71 -5.29
C ASN A 409 -22.30 -20.44 -3.98
N LYS A 410 -23.31 -21.30 -4.00
CA LYS A 410 -23.73 -22.08 -2.82
C LYS A 410 -22.86 -23.30 -2.52
N ASN A 411 -22.01 -23.70 -3.46
CA ASN A 411 -21.09 -24.82 -3.29
C ASN A 411 -19.80 -24.39 -2.60
N SER A 412 -19.55 -23.08 -2.52
CA SER A 412 -18.40 -22.53 -1.81
C SER A 412 -18.66 -22.53 -0.30
N PRO A 413 -17.65 -22.88 0.53
CA PRO A 413 -17.73 -22.66 1.97
C PRO A 413 -17.70 -21.16 2.35
N TYR A 414 -17.39 -20.29 1.39
CA TYR A 414 -17.27 -18.85 1.58
C TYR A 414 -18.49 -18.08 1.04
N ASN A 415 -18.92 -17.05 1.77
CA ASN A 415 -20.06 -16.21 1.36
C ASN A 415 -19.68 -15.18 0.29
N PHE A 416 -20.70 -14.84 -0.51
CA PHE A 416 -20.72 -13.83 -1.58
C PHE A 416 -19.80 -14.11 -2.78
N MET A 417 -19.28 -15.33 -2.90
CA MET A 417 -18.48 -15.78 -4.05
C MET A 417 -19.24 -15.68 -5.36
N LEU A 418 -18.53 -15.31 -6.44
CA LEU A 418 -19.08 -15.36 -7.80
C LEU A 418 -19.57 -16.78 -8.15
N PRO A 419 -20.72 -16.91 -8.83
CA PRO A 419 -21.19 -18.22 -9.31
C PRO A 419 -20.29 -18.76 -10.46
N GLU A 420 -20.22 -20.09 -10.60
CA GLU A 420 -19.39 -20.81 -11.61
C GLU A 420 -20.11 -21.07 -12.94
N SER A 421 -19.37 -21.41 -14.02
CA SER A 421 -19.91 -21.69 -15.36
C SER A 421 -20.64 -23.03 -15.49
N ASP A 422 -20.24 -24.04 -14.73
CA ASP A 422 -20.90 -25.35 -14.72
C ASP A 422 -22.16 -25.36 -13.83
N PHE A 423 -22.37 -24.24 -13.11
CA PHE A 423 -23.63 -23.87 -12.48
C PHE A 423 -24.74 -23.58 -13.50
N PHE A 424 -24.41 -23.46 -14.79
CA PHE A 424 -25.34 -23.13 -15.89
C PHE A 424 -25.91 -24.37 -16.61
N SER A 425 -25.42 -25.59 -16.31
CA SER A 425 -25.79 -26.84 -17.00
C SER A 425 -26.60 -27.84 -16.15
N ASN A 426 -26.80 -27.60 -14.84
CA ASN A 426 -27.53 -28.51 -13.95
C ASN A 426 -28.99 -28.06 -13.66
N PRO A 427 -30.02 -28.89 -13.91
CA PRO A 427 -31.44 -28.53 -13.74
C PRO A 427 -31.89 -28.25 -12.30
N PHE A 428 -31.14 -28.66 -11.27
CA PHE A 428 -31.52 -28.39 -9.87
C PHE A 428 -30.98 -27.06 -9.33
N THR A 429 -30.10 -26.40 -10.07
CA THR A 429 -29.37 -25.18 -9.67
C THR A 429 -30.00 -23.90 -10.28
N ILE A 430 -31.29 -23.98 -10.64
CA ILE A 430 -32.10 -22.94 -11.29
C ILE A 430 -32.60 -21.91 -10.25
N LYS A 431 -31.74 -21.07 -9.67
CA LYS A 431 -32.22 -19.93 -8.83
C LYS A 431 -31.56 -18.58 -9.05
N VAL A 432 -30.29 -18.54 -9.45
CA VAL A 432 -29.59 -17.29 -9.81
C VAL A 432 -29.86 -16.93 -11.27
N ILE A 433 -29.76 -17.93 -12.15
CA ILE A 433 -30.17 -17.82 -13.55
C ILE A 433 -31.69 -17.80 -13.67
N ASP A 434 -32.45 -18.46 -12.79
CA ASP A 434 -33.91 -18.28 -12.74
C ASP A 434 -34.27 -16.84 -12.38
N PHE A 435 -33.50 -16.18 -11.51
CA PHE A 435 -33.61 -14.73 -11.32
C PHE A 435 -33.20 -13.97 -12.59
N LEU A 436 -32.07 -14.25 -13.25
CA LEU A 436 -31.65 -13.52 -14.47
C LEU A 436 -32.56 -13.75 -15.71
N ILE A 437 -33.12 -14.95 -15.87
CA ILE A 437 -34.10 -15.35 -16.91
C ILE A 437 -35.50 -14.81 -16.55
N LYS A 438 -35.86 -14.79 -15.25
CA LYS A 438 -37.09 -14.11 -14.79
C LYS A 438 -36.91 -12.60 -14.65
N ALA A 439 -35.70 -12.05 -14.70
CA ALA A 439 -35.41 -10.63 -14.46
C ALA A 439 -34.90 -9.89 -15.71
N PHE A 440 -35.52 -10.11 -16.87
CA PHE A 440 -35.67 -9.06 -17.91
C PHE A 440 -34.54 -8.73 -18.91
N PHE A 441 -33.44 -9.49 -19.04
CA PHE A 441 -32.29 -9.00 -19.83
C PHE A 441 -32.13 -9.60 -21.23
N VAL A 442 -31.87 -8.74 -22.22
CA VAL A 442 -31.17 -9.07 -23.46
C VAL A 442 -29.70 -8.66 -23.30
N SER A 443 -28.75 -9.38 -23.93
CA SER A 443 -27.30 -9.12 -23.81
C SER A 443 -26.87 -7.70 -24.19
N ASP A 444 -27.71 -6.93 -24.90
CA ASP A 444 -27.47 -5.55 -25.34
C ASP A 444 -28.20 -4.47 -24.51
N ASP A 445 -29.04 -4.83 -23.53
CA ASP A 445 -29.76 -3.86 -22.69
C ASP A 445 -28.77 -3.01 -21.87
N HIS A 446 -29.09 -1.74 -21.63
CA HIS A 446 -28.31 -0.88 -20.73
C HIS A 446 -28.81 -1.07 -19.30
N LEU A 447 -27.96 -1.63 -18.46
CA LEU A 447 -28.22 -1.87 -17.05
C LEU A 447 -27.73 -0.70 -16.18
N VAL A 448 -28.60 -0.17 -15.33
CA VAL A 448 -28.25 0.81 -14.30
C VAL A 448 -28.49 0.19 -12.92
N VAL A 449 -27.42 0.09 -12.12
CA VAL A 449 -27.47 -0.54 -10.80
C VAL A 449 -27.32 0.53 -9.72
N TYR A 450 -28.10 0.44 -8.65
CA TYR A 450 -27.99 1.30 -7.48
C TYR A 450 -28.18 0.48 -6.20
N ASP A 451 -27.75 1.00 -5.05
CA ASP A 451 -28.05 0.42 -3.74
C ASP A 451 -28.84 1.43 -2.88
N SER A 452 -29.37 0.97 -1.74
CA SER A 452 -30.23 1.81 -0.88
C SER A 452 -29.50 3.01 -0.26
N GLY A 453 -28.18 2.97 -0.22
CA GLY A 453 -27.34 3.97 0.44
C GLY A 453 -27.57 4.17 1.93
N THR A 454 -28.02 3.12 2.62
CA THR A 454 -28.27 3.11 4.07
C THR A 454 -26.99 3.03 4.92
N SER A 455 -25.90 2.47 4.38
CA SER A 455 -24.59 2.37 5.04
C SER A 455 -23.52 3.06 4.19
N ALA A 456 -22.62 3.83 4.81
CA ALA A 456 -21.46 4.40 4.13
C ALA A 456 -20.33 3.35 4.07
N PRO A 457 -19.70 3.11 2.90
CA PRO A 457 -19.91 3.76 1.61
C PRO A 457 -21.03 3.06 0.80
N SER A 458 -22.05 3.84 0.43
CA SER A 458 -23.28 3.47 -0.29
C SER A 458 -23.07 3.17 -1.79
N LEU A 459 -22.03 2.38 -2.07
CA LEU A 459 -21.58 2.07 -3.43
C LEU A 459 -21.21 0.59 -3.58
N GLU A 460 -20.90 -0.08 -2.48
CA GLU A 460 -20.26 -1.40 -2.47
C GLU A 460 -21.15 -2.50 -3.08
N LEU A 461 -22.46 -2.48 -2.81
CA LEU A 461 -23.38 -3.50 -3.30
C LEU A 461 -23.68 -3.29 -4.80
N ALA A 462 -23.94 -2.05 -5.20
CA ALA A 462 -24.16 -1.72 -6.61
C ALA A 462 -22.92 -2.00 -7.46
N ALA A 463 -21.73 -1.69 -6.94
CA ALA A 463 -20.47 -1.99 -7.59
C ALA A 463 -20.21 -3.51 -7.69
N ARG A 464 -20.59 -4.30 -6.68
CA ARG A 464 -20.49 -5.76 -6.74
C ARG A 464 -21.34 -6.33 -7.88
N VAL A 465 -22.61 -5.93 -7.97
CA VAL A 465 -23.51 -6.37 -9.04
C VAL A 465 -22.97 -5.90 -10.41
N TRP A 466 -22.52 -4.65 -10.53
CA TRP A 466 -21.85 -4.15 -11.74
C TRP A 466 -20.69 -5.05 -12.19
N PHE A 467 -19.82 -5.44 -11.25
CA PHE A 467 -18.70 -6.33 -11.53
C PHE A 467 -19.16 -7.73 -11.95
N THR A 468 -20.19 -8.29 -11.30
CA THR A 468 -20.75 -9.60 -11.66
C THR A 468 -21.24 -9.64 -13.10
N PHE A 469 -22.00 -8.62 -13.55
CA PHE A 469 -22.47 -8.55 -14.93
C PHE A 469 -21.30 -8.41 -15.93
N ARG A 470 -20.29 -7.60 -15.61
CA ARG A 470 -19.05 -7.47 -16.36
C ARG A 470 -18.28 -8.79 -16.47
N TYR A 471 -18.20 -9.54 -15.37
CA TYR A 471 -17.58 -10.85 -15.31
C TYR A 471 -18.27 -11.85 -16.23
N PHE A 472 -19.60 -11.78 -16.35
CA PHE A 472 -20.37 -12.59 -17.31
C PHE A 472 -20.44 -12.00 -18.73
N GLY A 473 -19.62 -11.00 -19.05
CA GLY A 473 -19.46 -10.47 -20.41
C GLY A 473 -20.42 -9.34 -20.78
N HIS A 474 -21.28 -8.89 -19.87
CA HIS A 474 -22.18 -7.76 -20.10
C HIS A 474 -21.44 -6.44 -19.92
N LYS A 475 -21.22 -5.72 -21.04
CA LYS A 475 -20.42 -4.49 -21.04
C LYS A 475 -21.25 -3.25 -20.71
N SER A 476 -22.55 -3.28 -20.97
CA SER A 476 -23.47 -2.16 -20.87
C SER A 476 -24.03 -1.97 -19.46
N VAL A 477 -23.15 -1.88 -18.46
CA VAL A 477 -23.56 -1.69 -17.04
C VAL A 477 -23.01 -0.39 -16.48
N SER A 478 -23.88 0.38 -15.88
CA SER A 478 -23.58 1.63 -15.16
C SER A 478 -24.03 1.54 -13.71
N VAL A 479 -23.36 2.29 -12.84
CA VAL A 479 -23.78 2.47 -11.45
C VAL A 479 -24.35 3.88 -11.25
N LEU A 480 -25.47 4.00 -10.51
CA LEU A 480 -26.06 5.27 -10.15
C LEU A 480 -25.25 5.95 -9.03
N ASN A 481 -24.65 7.11 -9.33
CA ASN A 481 -23.83 7.84 -8.36
C ASN A 481 -24.68 8.31 -7.16
N GLY A 482 -24.26 7.98 -5.95
CA GLY A 482 -24.97 8.31 -4.71
C GLY A 482 -26.19 7.44 -4.40
N GLY A 483 -26.49 6.44 -5.23
CA GLY A 483 -27.54 5.45 -4.98
C GLY A 483 -28.94 6.03 -4.75
N LEU A 484 -29.78 5.28 -4.03
CA LEU A 484 -31.13 5.71 -3.66
C LEU A 484 -31.12 6.92 -2.72
N PHE A 485 -30.09 7.05 -1.88
CA PHE A 485 -29.94 8.17 -0.97
C PHE A 485 -29.88 9.51 -1.71
N ASN A 486 -28.98 9.65 -2.70
CA ASN A 486 -28.90 10.89 -3.49
C ASN A 486 -30.13 11.09 -4.38
N TRP A 487 -30.69 10.00 -4.93
CA TRP A 487 -31.95 10.04 -5.69
C TRP A 487 -33.09 10.70 -4.90
N MET A 488 -33.27 10.29 -3.64
CA MET A 488 -34.27 10.87 -2.73
C MET A 488 -33.91 12.30 -2.32
N LYS A 489 -32.63 12.59 -2.09
CA LYS A 489 -32.15 13.94 -1.74
C LYS A 489 -32.49 14.96 -2.83
N GLU A 490 -32.42 14.54 -4.09
CA GLU A 490 -32.82 15.32 -5.27
C GLU A 490 -34.33 15.32 -5.54
N GLN A 491 -35.15 14.75 -4.63
CA GLN A 491 -36.61 14.74 -4.70
C GLN A 491 -37.17 14.03 -5.94
N ASN A 492 -36.43 13.06 -6.49
CA ASN A 492 -36.88 12.24 -7.60
C ASN A 492 -37.94 11.21 -7.16
N PRO A 493 -38.82 10.74 -8.08
CA PRO A 493 -39.94 9.85 -7.73
C PRO A 493 -39.46 8.48 -7.22
N ILE A 494 -40.18 7.95 -6.24
CA ILE A 494 -40.02 6.60 -5.68
C ILE A 494 -41.36 5.86 -5.74
N THR A 495 -41.33 4.54 -5.77
CA THR A 495 -42.54 3.70 -5.72
C THR A 495 -42.35 2.50 -4.79
N LYS A 496 -43.46 1.83 -4.50
CA LYS A 496 -43.56 0.52 -3.86
C LYS A 496 -44.11 -0.54 -4.81
N ASP A 497 -44.59 -0.13 -5.99
CA ASP A 497 -45.20 -1.00 -6.97
C ASP A 497 -44.16 -1.91 -7.60
N GLN A 498 -44.44 -3.21 -7.61
CA GLN A 498 -43.59 -4.15 -8.34
C GLN A 498 -43.79 -3.96 -9.85
N PRO A 499 -42.72 -3.80 -10.65
CA PRO A 499 -42.87 -3.71 -12.10
C PRO A 499 -43.37 -5.03 -12.68
N GLU A 500 -44.16 -4.96 -13.75
CA GLU A 500 -44.57 -6.14 -14.52
C GLU A 500 -43.40 -6.66 -15.37
N VAL A 501 -43.25 -8.00 -15.42
CA VAL A 501 -42.02 -8.65 -15.89
C VAL A 501 -42.17 -9.52 -17.13
N GLU A 502 -41.60 -9.07 -18.26
CA GLU A 502 -41.46 -9.90 -19.47
C GLU A 502 -40.20 -10.79 -19.38
N LYS A 503 -40.38 -12.11 -19.47
CA LYS A 503 -39.28 -13.09 -19.50
C LYS A 503 -38.53 -13.01 -20.83
N ARG A 504 -37.19 -13.05 -20.79
CA ARG A 504 -36.32 -13.04 -21.97
C ARG A 504 -35.13 -13.99 -21.81
N ASN A 505 -34.56 -14.41 -22.94
CA ASN A 505 -33.37 -15.25 -22.97
C ASN A 505 -32.11 -14.38 -22.82
N TYR A 506 -31.21 -14.80 -21.94
CA TYR A 506 -29.96 -14.11 -21.65
C TYR A 506 -28.77 -15.07 -21.80
N THR A 507 -27.68 -14.61 -22.44
CA THR A 507 -26.46 -15.40 -22.64
C THR A 507 -25.30 -14.81 -21.84
N CYS A 508 -24.64 -15.65 -21.04
CA CYS A 508 -23.49 -15.27 -20.22
C CYS A 508 -22.20 -15.85 -20.80
N ARG A 509 -21.08 -15.12 -20.68
CA ARG A 509 -19.73 -15.63 -20.94
C ARG A 509 -18.76 -15.16 -19.87
N GLU A 510 -18.22 -16.09 -19.09
CA GLU A 510 -17.22 -15.79 -18.07
C GLU A 510 -15.96 -15.13 -18.63
N GLN A 511 -15.54 -14.07 -17.94
CA GLN A 511 -14.33 -13.31 -18.19
C GLN A 511 -13.35 -13.59 -17.04
N ARG A 512 -12.79 -14.81 -17.00
CA ARG A 512 -11.89 -15.25 -15.92
C ARG A 512 -10.69 -14.32 -15.71
N SER A 513 -10.25 -13.59 -16.74
CA SER A 513 -9.17 -12.61 -16.65
C SER A 513 -9.45 -11.40 -15.74
N LEU A 514 -10.71 -11.16 -15.34
CA LEU A 514 -11.08 -10.08 -14.43
C LEU A 514 -10.91 -10.44 -12.95
N VAL A 515 -10.71 -11.71 -12.62
CA VAL A 515 -10.58 -12.22 -11.25
C VAL A 515 -9.20 -12.85 -11.10
N VAL A 516 -8.62 -12.76 -9.90
CA VAL A 516 -7.38 -13.43 -9.52
C VAL A 516 -7.69 -14.45 -8.43
N THR A 517 -6.99 -15.57 -8.47
CA THR A 517 -7.07 -16.68 -7.52
C THR A 517 -6.02 -16.55 -6.41
N TYR A 518 -6.18 -17.28 -5.31
CA TYR A 518 -5.18 -17.32 -4.23
C TYR A 518 -3.79 -17.77 -4.72
N GLU A 519 -3.67 -18.83 -5.54
CA GLU A 519 -2.34 -19.26 -6.01
C GLU A 519 -1.71 -18.24 -6.95
N GLU A 520 -2.50 -17.56 -7.79
CA GLU A 520 -1.97 -16.50 -8.66
C GLU A 520 -1.42 -15.32 -7.84
N ILE A 521 -2.05 -14.96 -6.72
CA ILE A 521 -1.51 -13.92 -5.83
C ILE A 521 -0.25 -14.45 -5.14
N LEU A 522 -0.27 -15.67 -4.59
CA LEU A 522 0.86 -16.26 -3.88
C LEU A 522 2.11 -16.38 -4.77
N ASN A 523 1.93 -16.83 -6.02
CA ASN A 523 3.04 -17.00 -6.97
C ASN A 523 3.63 -15.68 -7.46
N ASN A 524 2.88 -14.58 -7.35
CA ASN A 524 3.26 -13.27 -7.88
C ASN A 524 3.48 -12.22 -6.77
N LEU A 525 3.65 -12.63 -5.51
CA LEU A 525 3.88 -11.69 -4.40
C LEU A 525 5.10 -10.77 -4.62
N ASP A 526 6.13 -11.27 -5.29
CA ASP A 526 7.37 -10.55 -5.59
C ASP A 526 7.34 -9.77 -6.92
N GLU A 527 6.22 -9.77 -7.65
CA GLU A 527 6.14 -9.14 -8.98
C GLU A 527 6.00 -7.60 -8.86
N GLU A 528 7.07 -6.87 -9.22
CA GLU A 528 7.13 -5.40 -9.06
C GLU A 528 6.08 -4.63 -9.88
N ASP A 529 5.52 -5.22 -10.94
CA ASP A 529 4.57 -4.58 -11.87
C ASP A 529 3.09 -4.72 -11.43
N GLN A 530 2.83 -5.38 -10.30
CA GLN A 530 1.51 -5.57 -9.73
C GLN A 530 1.44 -5.02 -8.30
N GLN A 531 0.28 -4.47 -7.92
CA GLN A 531 0.04 -4.01 -6.56
C GLN A 531 -1.35 -4.44 -6.08
N ILE A 532 -1.48 -4.65 -4.78
CA ILE A 532 -2.72 -5.09 -4.13
C ILE A 532 -3.26 -3.93 -3.32
N ILE A 533 -4.53 -3.56 -3.54
CA ILE A 533 -5.24 -2.57 -2.74
C ILE A 533 -6.21 -3.30 -1.82
N ASP A 534 -6.00 -3.18 -0.51
CA ASP A 534 -6.95 -3.64 0.50
C ASP A 534 -7.83 -2.47 0.95
N CYS A 535 -9.15 -2.61 0.78
CA CYS A 535 -10.10 -1.54 1.08
C CYS A 535 -10.83 -1.67 2.43
N ARG A 536 -10.38 -2.58 3.30
CA ARG A 536 -10.88 -2.72 4.67
C ARG A 536 -10.46 -1.53 5.53
N ALA A 537 -11.12 -1.39 6.68
CA ALA A 537 -10.77 -0.37 7.65
C ALA A 537 -9.31 -0.52 8.13
N PRO A 538 -8.58 0.57 8.39
CA PRO A 538 -7.15 0.52 8.72
C PRO A 538 -6.82 -0.39 9.92
N ASN A 539 -7.71 -0.44 10.93
CA ASN A 539 -7.51 -1.27 12.12
C ASN A 539 -7.62 -2.79 11.86
N LEU A 540 -8.34 -3.19 10.80
CA LEU A 540 -8.41 -4.59 10.37
C LEU A 540 -7.18 -4.97 9.54
N PHE A 541 -6.72 -4.04 8.71
CA PHE A 541 -5.54 -4.16 7.86
C PHE A 541 -4.25 -4.27 8.68
N ARG A 542 -4.04 -3.34 9.62
CA ARG A 542 -2.84 -3.27 10.47
C ARG A 542 -2.67 -4.44 11.40
N GLY A 543 -3.75 -5.12 11.76
CA GLY A 543 -3.71 -6.14 12.81
C GLY A 543 -3.90 -5.60 14.23
N ASP A 544 -4.16 -4.29 14.40
CA ASP A 544 -4.39 -3.62 15.70
C ASP A 544 -5.49 -4.27 16.56
N THR A 545 -6.41 -4.99 15.91
CA THR A 545 -7.56 -5.59 16.56
C THR A 545 -7.25 -7.02 17.00
N THR A 546 -6.50 -7.19 18.10
CA THR A 546 -6.64 -8.44 18.88
C THR A 546 -8.03 -8.42 19.50
N MET A 547 -8.85 -9.45 19.24
CA MET A 547 -10.13 -9.57 19.94
C MET A 547 -9.88 -9.95 21.41
N SER A 548 -9.55 -8.96 22.24
CA SER A 548 -9.90 -8.94 23.66
C SER A 548 -9.81 -7.53 24.21
N SER A 549 -10.99 -6.95 24.53
CA SER A 549 -11.20 -5.84 25.48
C SER A 549 -10.78 -4.44 24.97
N THR A 550 -11.45 -3.30 25.19
CA THR A 550 -12.40 -2.92 26.25
C THR A 550 -13.13 -1.63 25.85
N ARG A 551 -14.47 -1.62 25.87
CA ARG A 551 -15.22 -0.49 26.47
C ARG A 551 -16.51 -1.04 27.07
N GLY A 552 -16.67 -0.76 28.35
CA GLY A 552 -17.46 -1.55 29.28
C GLY A 552 -18.93 -1.71 28.91
N LYS A 553 -19.50 -2.82 29.41
CA LYS A 553 -20.92 -3.00 29.78
C LYS A 553 -21.86 -1.93 29.22
N ARG A 554 -22.08 -1.93 27.91
CA ARG A 554 -23.33 -1.47 27.32
C ARG A 554 -23.76 -2.53 26.32
N LYS A 555 -24.47 -3.50 26.90
CA LYS A 555 -25.50 -4.28 26.24
C LYS A 555 -26.48 -3.28 25.61
N PHE A 556 -26.20 -2.77 24.42
CA PHE A 556 -27.28 -2.24 23.58
C PHE A 556 -27.92 -3.47 22.95
N GLU A 557 -28.89 -4.03 23.67
CA GLU A 557 -29.82 -5.01 23.15
C GLU A 557 -30.62 -4.32 22.03
N PHE A 558 -30.19 -4.48 20.79
CA PHE A 558 -31.09 -4.35 19.65
C PHE A 558 -31.56 -5.76 19.31
N PRO A 559 -32.86 -6.06 19.44
CA PRO A 559 -33.37 -7.40 19.20
C PRO A 559 -33.25 -7.72 17.70
N ASN A 560 -32.68 -8.89 17.41
CA ASN A 560 -32.83 -9.65 16.16
C ASN A 560 -31.97 -9.27 14.94
N HIS A 561 -30.73 -8.82 15.09
CA HIS A 561 -29.75 -8.89 13.98
C HIS A 561 -28.41 -9.46 14.45
N HIS A 562 -28.15 -10.72 14.09
CA HIS A 562 -26.91 -11.44 14.35
C HIS A 562 -25.74 -10.82 13.57
N HIS A 563 -24.86 -10.07 14.23
CA HIS A 563 -23.57 -9.65 13.67
C HIS A 563 -22.45 -10.34 14.45
N PHE A 564 -22.13 -11.56 14.05
CA PHE A 564 -20.96 -12.30 14.52
C PHE A 564 -20.21 -12.82 13.29
N LEU A 565 -18.88 -12.68 13.32
CA LEU A 565 -17.84 -13.25 12.43
C LEU A 565 -17.20 -12.28 11.41
N THR A 566 -16.31 -11.44 11.94
CA THR A 566 -15.13 -10.88 11.27
C THR A 566 -14.00 -11.02 12.30
N GLY A 567 -12.79 -11.51 12.09
CA GLY A 567 -11.97 -11.82 10.91
C GLY A 567 -10.54 -11.82 11.49
N ILE A 568 -9.65 -12.71 11.03
CA ILE A 568 -8.24 -12.67 11.45
C ILE A 568 -7.69 -11.30 11.00
N SER A 569 -7.05 -10.57 11.91
CA SER A 569 -6.50 -9.24 11.65
C SER A 569 -5.11 -9.35 10.99
N GLY A 570 -4.78 -8.44 10.08
CA GLY A 570 -3.58 -8.51 9.22
C GLY A 570 -3.91 -8.29 7.75
N HIS A 571 -2.92 -8.34 6.87
CA HIS A 571 -3.10 -8.12 5.42
C HIS A 571 -2.18 -8.99 4.56
N ILE A 572 -2.46 -9.00 3.24
CA ILE A 572 -1.63 -9.70 2.24
C ILE A 572 -0.31 -8.93 2.14
N PRO A 573 0.86 -9.60 2.17
CA PRO A 573 2.15 -8.92 2.10
C PRO A 573 2.25 -7.93 0.94
N GLY A 574 2.75 -6.73 1.22
CA GLY A 574 2.89 -5.66 0.21
C GLY A 574 1.56 -5.01 -0.24
N ALA A 575 0.43 -5.36 0.36
CA ALA A 575 -0.84 -4.70 0.06
C ALA A 575 -0.85 -3.25 0.59
N ILE A 576 -1.57 -2.37 -0.11
CA ILE A 576 -1.71 -0.95 0.22
C ILE A 576 -3.14 -0.71 0.73
N ASN A 577 -3.27 -0.14 1.92
CA ASN A 577 -4.59 0.12 2.50
C ASN A 577 -5.24 1.40 1.92
N VAL A 578 -6.34 1.25 1.18
CA VAL A 578 -7.17 2.36 0.69
C VAL A 578 -8.63 2.10 1.03
N PRO A 579 -9.10 2.55 2.22
CA PRO A 579 -10.49 2.34 2.63
C PRO A 579 -11.49 2.98 1.66
N LEU A 580 -12.50 2.24 1.23
CA LEU A 580 -13.52 2.73 0.28
C LEU A 580 -14.26 3.98 0.80
N THR A 581 -14.41 4.09 2.12
CA THR A 581 -15.02 5.26 2.79
C THR A 581 -14.28 6.57 2.53
N ARG A 582 -13.01 6.55 2.14
CA ARG A 582 -12.24 7.76 1.79
C ARG A 582 -12.52 8.27 0.38
N LEU A 583 -13.12 7.46 -0.50
CA LEU A 583 -13.30 7.79 -1.91
C LEU A 583 -14.71 8.30 -2.25
N VAL A 584 -15.59 8.30 -1.26
CA VAL A 584 -16.98 8.72 -1.38
C VAL A 584 -17.23 9.82 -0.34
N ASP A 585 -17.94 10.86 -0.75
CA ASP A 585 -18.31 11.96 0.12
C ASP A 585 -19.32 11.49 1.21
N PRO A 586 -19.04 11.72 2.49
CA PRO A 586 -19.83 11.19 3.61
C PRO A 586 -21.17 11.89 3.81
N ASP A 587 -21.50 12.93 3.08
CA ASP A 587 -22.77 13.66 3.19
C ASP A 587 -23.67 13.45 1.97
N SER A 588 -23.08 13.46 0.78
CA SER A 588 -23.78 13.31 -0.49
C SER A 588 -23.80 11.86 -1.00
N ARG A 589 -22.92 10.99 -0.48
CA ARG A 589 -22.67 9.63 -1.02
C ARG A 589 -22.13 9.61 -2.45
N LEU A 590 -21.78 10.78 -2.99
CA LEU A 590 -21.21 10.88 -4.33
C LEU A 590 -19.74 10.49 -4.31
N ILE A 591 -19.29 9.85 -5.37
CA ILE A 591 -17.86 9.62 -5.60
C ILE A 591 -17.14 10.96 -5.72
N LEU A 592 -15.97 11.07 -5.09
CA LEU A 592 -15.19 12.31 -5.08
C LEU A 592 -14.67 12.69 -6.48
N ASP A 593 -14.30 13.96 -6.63
CA ASP A 593 -13.74 14.50 -7.87
C ASP A 593 -12.45 13.76 -8.28
N LYS A 594 -12.21 13.67 -9.59
CA LYS A 594 -11.07 12.96 -10.17
C LYS A 594 -9.72 13.34 -9.54
N ASP A 595 -9.45 14.63 -9.34
CA ASP A 595 -8.18 15.10 -8.78
C ASP A 595 -8.01 14.72 -7.30
N LYS A 596 -9.12 14.69 -6.55
CA LYS A 596 -9.13 14.22 -5.16
C LYS A 596 -8.89 12.72 -5.08
N LEU A 597 -9.53 11.93 -5.95
CA LEU A 597 -9.31 10.49 -6.02
C LEU A 597 -7.86 10.15 -6.34
N ILE A 598 -7.27 10.80 -7.36
CA ILE A 598 -5.86 10.61 -7.73
C ILE A 598 -4.95 10.92 -6.54
N SER A 599 -5.15 12.07 -5.89
CA SER A 599 -4.32 12.42 -4.73
C SER A 599 -4.49 11.46 -3.55
N ILE A 600 -5.67 10.88 -3.32
CA ILE A 600 -5.86 9.86 -2.27
C ILE A 600 -5.08 8.59 -2.59
N PHE A 601 -5.11 8.12 -3.85
CA PHE A 601 -4.34 6.95 -4.28
C PHE A 601 -2.83 7.20 -4.19
N GLU A 602 -2.35 8.32 -4.74
CA GLU A 602 -0.92 8.69 -4.71
C GLU A 602 -0.40 8.86 -3.28
N ASN A 603 -1.16 9.52 -2.40
CA ASN A 603 -0.77 9.69 -0.99
C ASN A 603 -0.76 8.37 -0.21
N ALA A 604 -1.55 7.37 -0.63
CA ALA A 604 -1.51 6.03 -0.07
C ALA A 604 -0.33 5.20 -0.60
N GLY A 605 0.41 5.69 -1.60
CA GLY A 605 1.52 4.98 -2.23
C GLY A 605 1.11 4.12 -3.43
N VAL A 606 -0.13 4.25 -3.93
CA VAL A 606 -0.60 3.51 -5.11
C VAL A 606 -0.06 4.15 -6.39
N ASP A 607 0.66 3.39 -7.21
CA ASP A 607 1.11 3.82 -8.53
C ASP A 607 0.06 3.46 -9.59
N LEU A 608 -0.71 4.43 -10.07
CA LEU A 608 -1.78 4.19 -11.05
C LEU A 608 -1.28 3.63 -12.41
N HIS A 609 0.03 3.62 -12.68
CA HIS A 609 0.63 3.02 -13.87
C HIS A 609 0.81 1.49 -13.77
N LYS A 610 0.88 0.93 -12.56
CA LYS A 610 1.03 -0.53 -12.33
C LYS A 610 -0.31 -1.26 -12.31
N SER A 611 -0.32 -2.56 -12.58
CA SER A 611 -1.53 -3.40 -12.50
C SER A 611 -2.08 -3.42 -11.07
N VAL A 612 -3.41 -3.38 -10.89
CA VAL A 612 -4.04 -3.34 -9.56
C VAL A 612 -4.93 -4.56 -9.32
N ILE A 613 -4.69 -5.28 -8.23
CA ILE A 613 -5.64 -6.21 -7.63
C ILE A 613 -6.38 -5.51 -6.50
N CYS A 614 -7.71 -5.56 -6.46
CA CYS A 614 -8.48 -5.09 -5.31
C CYS A 614 -8.90 -6.26 -4.43
N SER A 615 -8.74 -6.12 -3.11
CA SER A 615 -9.10 -7.10 -2.09
C SER A 615 -9.89 -6.45 -0.94
N CYS A 616 -10.69 -7.27 -0.25
CA CYS A 616 -11.36 -6.93 1.01
C CYS A 616 -11.70 -8.20 1.80
N ASN A 617 -12.73 -8.18 2.64
CA ASN A 617 -13.20 -9.38 3.36
C ASN A 617 -13.96 -10.40 2.49
N SER A 618 -14.70 -9.97 1.45
CA SER A 618 -15.62 -10.84 0.70
C SER A 618 -15.80 -10.43 -0.77
N GLY A 619 -14.82 -9.73 -1.34
CA GLY A 619 -14.91 -9.16 -2.69
C GLY A 619 -15.91 -8.00 -2.90
N ILE A 620 -16.86 -7.72 -1.99
CA ILE A 620 -17.90 -6.68 -2.16
C ILE A 620 -17.30 -5.26 -2.19
N GLN A 621 -16.59 -4.85 -1.14
CA GLN A 621 -16.01 -3.50 -1.05
C GLN A 621 -14.93 -3.26 -2.11
N ALA A 622 -14.19 -4.31 -2.46
CA ALA A 622 -13.18 -4.27 -3.50
C ALA A 622 -13.78 -3.88 -4.86
N CYS A 623 -15.00 -4.33 -5.17
CA CYS A 623 -15.71 -3.90 -6.38
C CYS A 623 -15.97 -2.38 -6.41
N GLY A 624 -16.15 -1.73 -5.26
CA GLY A 624 -16.27 -0.27 -5.17
C GLY A 624 -15.00 0.44 -5.63
N ILE A 625 -13.83 -0.04 -5.20
CA ILE A 625 -12.54 0.49 -5.68
C ILE A 625 -12.37 0.24 -7.18
N LEU A 626 -12.69 -0.96 -7.66
CA LEU A 626 -12.61 -1.31 -9.09
C LEU A 626 -13.48 -0.39 -9.96
N LEU A 627 -14.70 -0.09 -9.52
CA LEU A 627 -15.60 0.84 -10.20
C LEU A 627 -14.96 2.23 -10.29
N ILE A 628 -14.41 2.74 -9.18
CA ILE A 628 -13.78 4.06 -9.12
C ILE A 628 -12.53 4.11 -10.02
N LEU A 629 -11.64 3.13 -9.94
CA LEU A 629 -10.47 3.03 -10.83
C LEU A 629 -10.87 2.96 -12.31
N SER A 630 -11.96 2.24 -12.63
CA SER A 630 -12.50 2.20 -13.99
C SER A 630 -12.96 3.59 -14.47
N THR A 631 -13.48 4.44 -13.59
CA THR A 631 -13.90 5.82 -13.93
C THR A 631 -12.74 6.76 -14.16
N LEU A 632 -11.60 6.50 -13.50
CA LEU A 632 -10.33 7.17 -13.75
C LEU A 632 -9.71 6.78 -15.11
N GLY A 633 -10.22 5.70 -15.73
CA GLY A 633 -9.80 5.20 -17.04
C GLY A 633 -8.82 4.01 -16.96
N LYS A 634 -8.58 3.48 -15.76
CA LYS A 634 -7.73 2.29 -15.55
C LYS A 634 -8.42 1.04 -16.08
N LYS A 635 -7.66 0.14 -16.72
CA LYS A 635 -8.21 -1.05 -17.41
C LYS A 635 -7.62 -2.36 -16.90
N ASP A 636 -6.37 -2.32 -16.47
CA ASP A 636 -5.58 -3.35 -15.82
C ASP A 636 -5.94 -3.44 -14.33
N ILE A 637 -7.21 -3.76 -14.07
CA ILE A 637 -7.75 -3.93 -12.73
C ILE A 637 -8.39 -5.31 -12.60
N LYS A 638 -8.09 -6.01 -11.51
CA LYS A 638 -8.63 -7.35 -11.23
C LYS A 638 -9.16 -7.44 -9.81
N LEU A 639 -10.15 -8.30 -9.59
CA LEU A 639 -10.70 -8.60 -8.27
C LEU A 639 -10.03 -9.83 -7.68
N TYR A 640 -9.58 -9.77 -6.43
CA TYR A 640 -9.39 -10.99 -5.64
C TYR A 640 -10.72 -11.34 -4.97
N ASP A 641 -11.45 -12.31 -5.54
CA ASP A 641 -12.76 -12.72 -5.04
C ASP A 641 -12.65 -13.80 -3.95
N GLY A 642 -11.57 -14.58 -3.99
CA GLY A 642 -11.28 -15.70 -3.10
C GLY A 642 -11.65 -17.08 -3.66
N ILE A 643 -11.50 -17.27 -4.98
CA ILE A 643 -11.84 -18.52 -5.67
C ILE A 643 -10.66 -19.49 -5.61
N ILE A 644 -10.90 -20.76 -5.19
CA ILE A 644 -10.34 -21.99 -5.82
C ILE A 644 -11.23 -23.21 -5.58
N ILE A 645 -11.35 -24.03 -6.62
CA ILE A 645 -11.72 -25.44 -6.53
C ILE A 645 -10.46 -26.27 -6.77
N ASP A 646 -10.06 -27.11 -5.81
CA ASP A 646 -9.92 -28.54 -6.05
C ASP A 646 -10.21 -29.33 -4.76
N PHE A 647 -11.18 -30.23 -4.83
CA PHE A 647 -11.67 -31.04 -3.72
C PHE A 647 -10.67 -32.17 -3.44
N ASN A 648 -9.65 -31.94 -2.61
CA ASN A 648 -8.88 -33.05 -2.02
C ASN A 648 -8.10 -32.76 -0.73
N GLN A 649 -8.30 -31.62 -0.06
CA GLN A 649 -7.64 -31.34 1.23
C GLN A 649 -8.61 -31.50 2.41
N PRO A 650 -8.28 -32.31 3.43
CA PRO A 650 -9.13 -32.51 4.60
C PRO A 650 -9.05 -31.30 5.53
N ILE A 651 -9.89 -30.29 5.29
CA ILE A 651 -10.09 -29.20 6.25
C ILE A 651 -11.08 -29.69 7.32
N LEU A 652 -10.67 -29.55 8.59
CA LEU A 652 -11.35 -30.00 9.80
C LEU A 652 -12.87 -29.70 9.79
N ARG A 653 -13.68 -30.75 9.65
CA ARG A 653 -15.14 -30.73 9.79
C ARG A 653 -15.55 -30.64 11.28
N SER A 654 -15.35 -29.49 11.92
CA SER A 654 -15.89 -29.27 13.26
C SER A 654 -15.93 -27.79 13.66
N ALA A 655 -16.75 -27.00 12.98
CA ALA A 655 -17.51 -25.85 13.50
C ALA A 655 -18.23 -25.18 12.33
N VAL A 656 -19.52 -24.87 12.49
CA VAL A 656 -20.29 -24.05 11.55
C VAL A 656 -19.80 -22.60 11.69
N LEU A 657 -18.68 -22.28 11.01
CA LEU A 657 -18.18 -20.92 10.87
C LEU A 657 -18.82 -20.29 9.62
N ILE A 658 -19.46 -19.14 9.77
CA ILE A 658 -19.86 -18.29 8.64
C ILE A 658 -18.58 -17.71 8.06
N VAL A 659 -18.05 -18.32 6.99
CA VAL A 659 -16.82 -17.85 6.35
C VAL A 659 -17.18 -16.75 5.35
N LEU A 660 -16.58 -15.57 5.49
CA LEU A 660 -16.64 -14.50 4.49
C LEU A 660 -15.58 -14.78 3.41
N GLY A 661 -15.62 -14.19 2.22
CA GLY A 661 -14.73 -14.55 1.10
C GLY A 661 -13.26 -14.06 1.16
N SER A 662 -12.73 -13.61 0.02
CA SER A 662 -11.35 -13.11 -0.25
C SER A 662 -10.31 -13.13 0.90
N TRP A 663 -10.28 -12.15 1.80
CA TRP A 663 -9.29 -12.11 2.90
C TRP A 663 -9.41 -13.30 3.86
N THR A 664 -10.63 -13.76 4.10
CA THR A 664 -10.87 -14.91 4.98
C THR A 664 -10.28 -16.18 4.37
N GLU A 665 -10.39 -16.35 3.05
CA GLU A 665 -9.72 -17.42 2.32
C GLU A 665 -8.19 -17.32 2.48
N TRP A 666 -7.61 -16.14 2.22
CA TRP A 666 -6.17 -15.90 2.41
C TRP A 666 -5.73 -16.24 3.83
N SER A 667 -6.39 -15.68 4.84
CA SER A 667 -6.03 -15.86 6.26
C SER A 667 -6.13 -17.31 6.76
N GLN A 668 -6.88 -18.17 6.06
CA GLN A 668 -7.02 -19.59 6.39
C GLN A 668 -6.01 -20.48 5.66
N ARG A 669 -5.50 -20.03 4.52
CA ARG A 669 -4.63 -20.81 3.63
C ARG A 669 -3.17 -20.38 3.66
N ALA A 670 -2.92 -19.10 3.91
CA ALA A 670 -1.58 -18.53 3.94
C ALA A 670 -0.77 -19.11 5.09
N ASP A 671 0.49 -19.43 4.80
CA ASP A 671 1.50 -19.62 5.83
C ASP A 671 1.56 -18.34 6.69
N PRO A 672 1.71 -18.44 8.04
CA PRO A 672 1.95 -17.28 8.89
C PRO A 672 3.03 -16.31 8.39
N GLU A 673 4.04 -16.78 7.65
CA GLU A 673 5.08 -15.92 7.05
C GLU A 673 4.55 -15.03 5.90
N ASN A 674 3.41 -15.40 5.30
CA ASN A 674 2.74 -14.68 4.21
C ASN A 674 1.53 -13.86 4.71
N VAL A 675 1.60 -13.40 5.96
CA VAL A 675 0.62 -12.48 6.58
C VAL A 675 1.38 -11.35 7.27
N GLU A 676 1.15 -10.11 6.84
CA GLU A 676 1.76 -8.93 7.44
C GLU A 676 0.83 -8.28 8.49
N VAL A 677 1.45 -7.72 9.53
CA VAL A 677 0.84 -6.99 10.65
C VAL A 677 1.77 -5.79 10.92
N ASP A 678 1.20 -4.59 11.02
CA ASP A 678 1.94 -3.33 11.18
C ASP A 678 2.30 -3.02 12.64
#